data_AF-A0A7Y3F007-F1
#
_entry.id   AF-A0A7Y3F007-F1
#
_cell.length_a   1.000
_cell.length_b   1.000
_cell.length_c   1.000
_cell.angle_alpha   90.00
_cell.angle_beta   90.00
_cell.angle_gamma   90.00
#
_symmetry.space_group_name_H-M   'P 1'
#
loop_
_entity.id
_entity.type
_entity.pdbx_description
1 polymer ?
#
loop_
_entity_poly.entity_id
_entity_poly.type
_entity_poly.pdbx_seq_one_letter_code
_entity_poly.pdbx_strand_id
1 'polypeptide(L)'
;MKRVHASVHHTSAPGFTLLELMIAILIITIGLAALANLQGKLTGYSTIAKQRTLAMNLAEQQIETMHSFYTMAGTGASACTTSQAGFDDLATCSQEVTTNVGNIPFRMSWTIESYQQNSDGTTTAWSSGNGQIRPDLKLATIKVAWTNGEGVTHDVELVDIVDATSIFNTGRILARVDSNAPPRTRFDPQDFPGVVAISLGREKLKGSTTPEPKIVNRGTNVITSFDVVTFMRTGNVGYLQRREEFKVLNCICTLDTGTSNGREPSAWDGTEYALGAVVSKRTGSVSANESGQPAACEMCCRDHHDATGARVKYDPFRPAFSGETGDFSLLGDHAHFSIDNGVKILAGEGDDYIEACRFIRKDGFFKLTTDISLENLDVVKSNYPVIYNTDYSTSVIDFVSDFSTSVNVQDYPLVIPDGTYSSSAPGIFLNNADTVQPAMARGIYVDYMPVELVKKIKCLKADGVGLFTDFCDTYKDPSWLEILPFYDIDVTSLANWNKGSSAIVVTNSPISDIGSSGFSRGEVSKAKEHFNIDTTVTATIENSNSGLTDTNPVDPDDELESAEDIAVTVNIGGNPPAIGRLVQGNINAGSNRINVETVRVAQNPPSMDCEIITVVDGRTSHKAYVCDLQAYAGVASGTVRITDYNALKIAGKNTWVLNRKVCTDSAPYTGIQVFDNGTVADPDLGITGESTLLTFANLGADATVNITIEEEGTTCP
;
A
#
# COMPACT_ATOMS: atom_id res chain seq x y z
N MET A 1 -24.69 -104.65 -52.33
CA MET A 1 -24.71 -104.96 -50.88
C MET A 1 -25.56 -103.93 -50.15
N LYS A 2 -26.44 -104.39 -49.25
CA LYS A 2 -27.15 -103.70 -48.14
C LYS A 2 -27.60 -102.23 -48.31
N ARG A 3 -28.94 -102.07 -48.40
CA ARG A 3 -29.75 -100.93 -47.90
C ARG A 3 -29.63 -100.80 -46.36
N VAL A 4 -29.71 -99.57 -45.83
CA VAL A 4 -30.54 -99.08 -44.68
C VAL A 4 -30.46 -97.52 -44.71
N HIS A 5 -31.48 -96.79 -45.20
CA HIS A 5 -32.58 -96.10 -44.49
C HIS A 5 -32.22 -94.86 -43.63
N ALA A 6 -32.63 -93.67 -44.09
CA ALA A 6 -33.22 -92.63 -43.25
C ALA A 6 -34.15 -91.76 -44.11
N SER A 7 -35.42 -91.68 -43.69
CA SER A 7 -36.50 -90.92 -44.31
C SER A 7 -36.36 -89.43 -44.03
N VAL A 8 -36.32 -88.60 -45.07
CA VAL A 8 -36.51 -87.15 -44.96
C VAL A 8 -37.98 -86.87 -45.23
N HIS A 9 -38.74 -86.60 -44.18
CA HIS A 9 -40.07 -86.01 -44.29
C HIS A 9 -39.91 -84.56 -44.73
N HIS A 10 -40.27 -84.25 -45.98
CA HIS A 10 -40.59 -82.90 -46.39
C HIS A 10 -41.93 -82.51 -45.78
N THR A 11 -41.91 -81.66 -44.76
CA THR A 11 -43.08 -80.86 -44.39
C THR A 11 -43.33 -79.87 -45.53
N SER A 12 -44.53 -79.96 -46.10
CA SER A 12 -45.06 -79.04 -47.10
C SER A 12 -45.01 -77.60 -46.57
N ALA A 13 -44.22 -76.74 -47.23
CA ALA A 13 -44.27 -75.31 -46.99
C ALA A 13 -45.66 -74.77 -47.42
N PRO A 14 -46.45 -74.14 -46.52
CA PRO A 14 -47.62 -73.39 -46.95
C PRO A 14 -47.12 -72.17 -47.74
N GLY A 15 -47.63 -72.02 -48.97
CA GLY A 15 -47.36 -70.84 -49.79
C GLY A 15 -47.89 -69.60 -49.08
N PHE A 16 -47.03 -68.59 -48.90
CA PHE A 16 -47.39 -67.28 -48.37
C PHE A 16 -48.54 -66.68 -49.17
N THR A 17 -49.61 -66.29 -48.49
CA THR A 17 -50.73 -65.59 -49.12
C THR A 17 -50.32 -64.15 -49.42
N LEU A 18 -50.79 -63.59 -50.55
CA LEU A 18 -50.49 -62.21 -50.97
C LEU A 18 -50.89 -61.18 -49.90
N LEU A 19 -51.91 -61.50 -49.09
CA LEU A 19 -52.38 -60.72 -47.95
C LEU A 19 -51.32 -60.59 -46.84
N GLU A 20 -50.59 -61.67 -46.56
CA GLU A 20 -49.58 -61.73 -45.50
C GLU A 20 -48.35 -60.88 -45.87
N LEU A 21 -47.98 -60.88 -47.15
CA LEU A 21 -46.94 -59.99 -47.68
C LEU A 21 -47.36 -58.51 -47.60
N MET A 22 -48.62 -58.19 -47.90
CA MET A 22 -49.13 -56.82 -47.80
C MET A 22 -49.20 -56.32 -46.36
N ILE A 23 -49.65 -57.16 -45.41
CA ILE A 23 -49.66 -56.82 -43.98
C ILE A 23 -48.23 -56.66 -43.46
N ALA A 24 -47.29 -57.52 -43.86
CA ALA A 24 -45.89 -57.39 -43.47
C ALA A 24 -45.28 -56.07 -43.97
N ILE A 25 -45.52 -55.69 -45.24
CA ILE A 25 -45.06 -54.41 -45.80
C ILE A 25 -45.70 -53.22 -45.06
N LEU A 26 -46.99 -53.29 -44.73
CA LEU A 26 -47.68 -52.24 -43.96
C LEU A 26 -47.08 -52.06 -42.56
N ILE A 27 -46.82 -53.16 -41.84
CA ILE A 27 -46.21 -53.10 -40.51
C ILE A 27 -44.78 -52.56 -40.59
N ILE A 28 -43.99 -52.97 -41.59
CA ILE A 28 -42.62 -52.49 -41.79
C ILE A 28 -42.62 -51.00 -42.14
N THR A 29 -43.51 -50.54 -43.02
CA THR A 29 -43.59 -49.12 -43.41
C THR A 29 -44.00 -48.23 -42.24
N ILE A 30 -44.98 -48.65 -41.43
CA ILE A 30 -45.36 -47.93 -40.19
C ILE A 30 -44.20 -47.95 -39.19
N GLY A 31 -43.52 -49.09 -39.01
CA GLY A 31 -42.37 -49.22 -38.11
C GLY A 31 -41.18 -48.34 -38.52
N LEU A 32 -40.86 -48.27 -39.82
CA LEU A 32 -39.81 -47.40 -40.35
C LEU A 32 -40.20 -45.92 -40.25
N ALA A 33 -41.46 -45.56 -40.47
CA ALA A 33 -41.94 -44.19 -40.29
C ALA A 33 -41.88 -43.74 -38.82
N ALA A 34 -42.26 -44.63 -37.89
CA ALA A 34 -42.14 -44.38 -36.46
C ALA A 34 -40.67 -44.22 -36.01
N LEU A 35 -39.77 -45.08 -36.53
CA LEU A 35 -38.34 -45.00 -36.25
C LEU A 35 -37.71 -43.71 -36.79
N ALA A 36 -38.04 -43.32 -38.02
CA ALA A 36 -37.54 -42.08 -38.62
C ALA A 36 -38.00 -40.83 -37.83
N ASN A 37 -39.26 -40.81 -37.37
CA ASN A 37 -39.79 -39.73 -36.53
C ASN A 37 -39.09 -39.70 -35.15
N LEU A 38 -38.85 -40.86 -34.54
CA LEU A 38 -38.12 -40.97 -33.29
C LEU A 38 -36.65 -40.52 -33.42
N GLN A 39 -35.96 -40.93 -34.49
CA GLN A 39 -34.57 -40.53 -34.77
C GLN A 39 -34.45 -39.01 -35.00
N GLY A 40 -35.40 -38.41 -35.72
CA GLY A 40 -35.47 -36.95 -35.87
C GLY A 40 -35.65 -36.23 -34.53
N LYS A 41 -36.61 -36.68 -33.70
CA LYS A 41 -36.86 -36.10 -32.38
C LYS A 41 -35.68 -36.27 -31.42
N LEU A 42 -35.03 -37.43 -31.39
CA LEU A 42 -33.85 -37.68 -30.56
C LEU A 42 -32.69 -36.76 -30.94
N THR A 43 -32.46 -36.54 -32.24
CA THR A 43 -31.41 -35.65 -32.73
C THR A 43 -31.69 -34.18 -32.35
N GLY A 44 -32.95 -33.74 -32.49
CA GLY A 44 -33.39 -32.42 -32.05
C GLY A 44 -33.21 -32.21 -30.55
N TYR A 45 -33.66 -33.16 -29.72
CA TYR A 45 -33.49 -33.09 -28.26
C TYR A 45 -32.02 -33.14 -27.84
N SER A 46 -31.19 -33.94 -28.50
CA SER A 46 -29.73 -33.97 -28.23
C SER A 46 -29.08 -32.62 -28.54
N THR A 47 -29.49 -31.97 -29.62
CA THR A 47 -28.96 -30.65 -30.00
C THR A 47 -29.39 -29.57 -29.01
N ILE A 48 -30.66 -29.56 -28.60
CA ILE A 48 -31.17 -28.63 -27.59
C ILE A 48 -30.48 -28.86 -26.24
N ALA A 49 -30.26 -30.11 -25.84
CA ALA A 49 -29.54 -30.44 -24.61
C ALA A 49 -28.10 -29.90 -24.64
N LYS A 50 -27.39 -30.07 -25.76
CA LYS A 50 -26.04 -29.49 -25.94
C LYS A 50 -26.06 -27.96 -25.85
N GLN A 51 -27.03 -27.30 -26.48
CA GLN A 51 -27.17 -25.85 -26.41
C GLN A 51 -27.44 -25.37 -24.99
N ARG A 52 -28.29 -26.08 -24.22
CA ARG A 52 -28.52 -25.80 -22.79
C ARG A 52 -27.27 -25.95 -21.96
N THR A 53 -26.49 -27.01 -22.16
CA THR A 53 -25.21 -27.20 -21.48
C THR A 53 -24.23 -26.07 -21.82
N LEU A 54 -24.14 -25.66 -23.08
CA LEU A 54 -23.30 -24.52 -23.47
C LEU A 54 -23.75 -23.22 -22.83
N ALA A 55 -25.06 -22.94 -22.82
CA ALA A 55 -25.60 -21.75 -22.17
C ALA A 55 -25.34 -21.75 -20.65
N MET A 56 -25.46 -22.91 -19.99
CA MET A 56 -25.14 -23.05 -18.57
C MET A 56 -23.64 -22.82 -18.31
N ASN A 57 -22.75 -23.41 -19.12
CA ASN A 57 -21.31 -23.18 -18.98
C ASN A 57 -20.93 -21.70 -19.17
N LEU A 58 -21.61 -20.97 -20.07
CA LEU A 58 -21.40 -19.53 -20.25
C LEU A 58 -21.87 -18.75 -19.02
N ALA A 59 -23.01 -19.12 -18.44
CA ALA A 59 -23.50 -18.51 -17.21
C ALA A 59 -22.56 -18.79 -16.02
N GLU A 60 -22.12 -20.03 -15.86
CA GLU A 60 -21.13 -20.44 -14.84
C GLU A 60 -19.82 -19.69 -15.02
N GLN A 61 -19.29 -19.59 -16.24
CA GLN A 61 -18.08 -18.83 -16.51
C GLN A 61 -18.22 -17.37 -16.08
N GLN A 62 -19.38 -16.75 -16.32
CA GLN A 62 -19.64 -15.37 -15.90
C GLN A 62 -19.72 -15.24 -14.37
N ILE A 63 -20.36 -16.19 -13.68
CA ILE A 63 -20.39 -16.23 -12.21
C ILE A 63 -18.98 -16.41 -11.63
N GLU A 64 -18.19 -17.34 -12.18
CA GLU A 64 -16.79 -17.52 -11.80
C GLU A 64 -15.97 -16.25 -12.06
N THR A 65 -16.31 -15.46 -13.07
CA THR A 65 -15.66 -14.15 -13.30
C THR A 65 -16.00 -13.19 -12.15
N MET A 66 -17.25 -13.17 -11.70
CA MET A 66 -17.69 -12.33 -10.57
C MET A 66 -17.04 -12.74 -9.23
N HIS A 67 -16.77 -14.04 -9.02
CA HIS A 67 -16.08 -14.56 -7.82
C HIS A 67 -14.56 -14.48 -7.88
N SER A 68 -13.99 -14.65 -9.06
CA SER A 68 -12.53 -14.67 -9.26
C SER A 68 -11.91 -13.27 -9.20
N PHE A 69 -12.75 -12.23 -9.34
CA PHE A 69 -12.38 -10.81 -9.40
C PHE A 69 -11.36 -10.46 -10.49
N TYR A 70 -11.00 -11.38 -11.39
CA TYR A 70 -9.98 -11.17 -12.42
C TYR A 70 -10.42 -10.07 -13.39
N THR A 71 -9.86 -8.86 -13.27
CA THR A 71 -9.26 -8.09 -14.38
C THR A 71 -8.74 -6.73 -13.91
N MET A 72 -7.55 -6.37 -14.39
CA MET A 72 -7.05 -5.00 -14.34
C MET A 72 -7.69 -4.19 -15.45
N ALA A 73 -8.61 -3.30 -15.10
CA ALA A 73 -8.76 -2.00 -15.74
C ALA A 73 -9.60 -1.10 -14.84
N GLY A 74 -8.97 -0.14 -14.17
CA GLY A 74 -9.63 0.93 -13.42
C GLY A 74 -10.35 1.95 -14.32
N THR A 75 -11.00 1.50 -15.40
CA THR A 75 -11.50 2.35 -16.48
C THR A 75 -13.00 2.64 -16.39
N GLY A 76 -13.66 2.33 -15.26
CA GLY A 76 -15.12 2.29 -15.24
C GLY A 76 -15.62 1.23 -16.20
N ALA A 77 -15.19 -0.02 -15.97
CA ALA A 77 -15.58 -1.17 -16.77
C ALA A 77 -17.11 -1.11 -16.99
N SER A 78 -17.53 -1.13 -18.25
CA SER A 78 -18.94 -1.18 -18.60
C SER A 78 -19.59 -2.27 -17.74
N ALA A 79 -20.76 -1.99 -17.15
CA ALA A 79 -21.47 -2.98 -16.36
C ALA A 79 -21.70 -4.28 -17.16
N CYS A 80 -21.65 -4.21 -18.49
CA CYS A 80 -21.76 -5.33 -19.43
C CYS A 80 -20.43 -5.89 -19.94
N THR A 81 -19.29 -5.61 -19.31
CA THR A 81 -18.08 -6.38 -19.58
C THR A 81 -18.17 -7.75 -18.89
N THR A 82 -17.69 -8.80 -19.55
CA THR A 82 -17.48 -10.12 -18.95
C THR A 82 -16.21 -10.15 -18.08
N SER A 83 -15.80 -8.99 -17.56
CA SER A 83 -14.53 -8.76 -16.87
C SER A 83 -14.74 -7.62 -15.87
N GLN A 84 -15.51 -7.90 -14.81
CA GLN A 84 -15.76 -6.96 -13.73
C GLN A 84 -14.61 -7.05 -12.70
N ALA A 85 -14.12 -5.91 -12.23
CA ALA A 85 -12.79 -5.77 -11.63
C ALA A 85 -12.75 -5.89 -10.08
N GLY A 86 -13.85 -6.30 -9.45
CA GLY A 86 -13.99 -6.43 -7.99
C GLY A 86 -15.45 -6.46 -7.53
N PHE A 87 -15.70 -6.82 -6.27
CA PHE A 87 -17.05 -6.92 -5.71
C PHE A 87 -17.78 -5.57 -5.76
N ASP A 88 -17.09 -4.46 -5.46
CA ASP A 88 -17.69 -3.12 -5.44
C ASP A 88 -18.14 -2.67 -6.81
N ASP A 89 -17.39 -3.05 -7.85
CA ASP A 89 -17.68 -2.72 -9.24
C ASP A 89 -18.77 -3.64 -9.85
N LEU A 90 -19.24 -4.68 -9.13
CA LEU A 90 -20.33 -5.53 -9.62
C LEU A 90 -21.63 -4.73 -9.78
N ALA A 91 -22.11 -4.64 -11.00
CA ALA A 91 -23.30 -3.89 -11.38
C ALA A 91 -24.18 -4.66 -12.39
N THR A 92 -25.47 -4.30 -12.42
CA THR A 92 -26.46 -4.84 -13.36
C THR A 92 -26.09 -4.51 -14.81
N CYS A 93 -26.05 -5.54 -15.66
CA CYS A 93 -25.94 -5.40 -17.09
C CYS A 93 -27.30 -5.63 -17.76
N SER A 94 -27.93 -4.53 -18.15
CA SER A 94 -29.18 -4.56 -18.90
C SER A 94 -29.01 -4.67 -20.42
N GLN A 95 -27.78 -4.58 -20.94
CA GLN A 95 -27.49 -4.76 -22.37
C GLN A 95 -27.07 -6.21 -22.66
N GLU A 96 -27.52 -6.80 -23.76
CA GLU A 96 -27.16 -8.18 -24.07
C GLU A 96 -25.73 -8.29 -24.59
N VAL A 97 -24.89 -9.07 -23.90
CA VAL A 97 -23.57 -9.48 -24.36
C VAL A 97 -23.72 -10.73 -25.24
N THR A 98 -23.28 -10.67 -26.50
CA THR A 98 -23.41 -11.80 -27.43
C THR A 98 -22.12 -12.59 -27.54
N THR A 99 -22.18 -13.88 -27.21
CA THR A 99 -21.10 -14.87 -27.44
C THR A 99 -21.54 -15.85 -28.52
N ASN A 100 -20.76 -15.96 -29.59
CA ASN A 100 -21.04 -16.90 -30.67
C ASN A 100 -20.34 -18.24 -30.41
N VAL A 101 -21.11 -19.32 -30.33
CA VAL A 101 -20.57 -20.69 -30.31
C VAL A 101 -21.02 -21.39 -31.60
N GLY A 102 -20.09 -21.49 -32.56
CA GLY A 102 -20.44 -21.85 -33.94
C GLY A 102 -21.29 -20.76 -34.60
N ASN A 103 -22.42 -21.14 -35.20
CA ASN A 103 -23.36 -20.22 -35.86
C ASN A 103 -24.55 -19.81 -34.99
N ILE A 104 -24.51 -20.10 -33.68
CA ILE A 104 -25.58 -19.77 -32.75
C ILE A 104 -25.12 -18.63 -31.83
N PRO A 105 -25.78 -17.47 -31.88
CA PRO A 105 -25.53 -16.39 -30.93
C PRO A 105 -26.22 -16.70 -29.59
N PHE A 106 -25.43 -16.73 -28.52
CA PHE A 106 -25.91 -16.75 -27.14
C PHE A 106 -25.84 -15.33 -26.59
N ARG A 107 -26.97 -14.80 -26.13
CA ARG A 107 -27.14 -13.46 -25.57
C ARG A 107 -27.24 -13.55 -24.06
N MET A 108 -26.33 -12.90 -23.36
CA MET A 108 -26.22 -12.92 -21.92
C MET A 108 -26.55 -11.55 -21.34
N SER A 109 -27.28 -11.53 -20.22
CA SER A 109 -27.55 -10.33 -19.41
C SER A 109 -27.55 -10.73 -17.93
N TRP A 110 -27.41 -9.77 -17.02
CA TRP A 110 -27.43 -10.08 -15.59
C TRP A 110 -27.93 -8.94 -14.72
N THR A 111 -28.56 -9.29 -13.60
CA THR A 111 -29.00 -8.36 -12.56
C THR A 111 -28.24 -8.62 -11.27
N ILE A 112 -27.82 -7.54 -10.61
CA ILE A 112 -27.12 -7.57 -9.32
C ILE A 112 -28.01 -6.87 -8.29
N GLU A 113 -28.37 -7.60 -7.23
CA GLU A 113 -29.09 -7.07 -6.07
C GLU A 113 -28.20 -7.11 -4.84
N SER A 114 -28.22 -6.07 -4.02
CA SER A 114 -27.34 -5.94 -2.85
C SER A 114 -28.09 -6.20 -1.55
N TYR A 115 -27.49 -6.99 -0.67
CA TYR A 115 -28.07 -7.42 0.60
C TYR A 115 -27.12 -7.17 1.77
N GLN A 116 -27.69 -7.00 2.95
CA GLN A 116 -27.01 -6.95 4.24
C GLN A 116 -27.50 -8.08 5.14
N GLN A 117 -26.63 -8.60 6.01
CA GLN A 117 -26.91 -9.67 6.95
C GLN A 117 -27.27 -9.11 8.34
N ASN A 118 -28.42 -9.52 8.87
CA ASN A 118 -28.92 -9.14 10.19
C ASN A 118 -28.41 -10.05 11.30
N SER A 119 -28.76 -9.68 12.54
CA SER A 119 -28.38 -10.40 13.78
C SER A 119 -28.70 -11.85 13.85
N ASP A 120 -29.87 -12.16 13.33
CA ASP A 120 -30.52 -13.45 13.40
C ASP A 120 -30.12 -14.34 12.22
N GLY A 121 -29.15 -13.89 11.41
CA GLY A 121 -28.70 -14.55 10.19
C GLY A 121 -29.64 -14.32 9.00
N THR A 122 -30.70 -13.51 9.13
CA THR A 122 -31.55 -13.14 8.00
C THR A 122 -30.85 -12.11 7.10
N THR A 123 -31.29 -11.99 5.84
CA THR A 123 -30.78 -10.97 4.92
C THR A 123 -31.89 -9.97 4.56
N THR A 124 -31.52 -8.71 4.39
CA THR A 124 -32.41 -7.64 3.92
C THR A 124 -31.75 -6.87 2.78
N ALA A 125 -32.53 -6.19 1.95
CA ALA A 125 -31.98 -5.35 0.89
C ALA A 125 -31.11 -4.25 1.52
N TRP A 126 -29.90 -4.08 1.00
CA TRP A 126 -28.96 -3.08 1.50
C TRP A 126 -29.42 -1.67 1.13
N SER A 127 -29.24 -0.74 2.07
CA SER A 127 -29.44 0.69 1.85
C SER A 127 -28.43 1.49 2.66
N SER A 128 -27.90 2.58 2.10
CA SER A 128 -26.98 3.48 2.80
C SER A 128 -27.74 4.29 3.85
N GLY A 129 -27.63 3.91 5.13
CA GLY A 129 -28.27 4.67 6.21
C GLY A 129 -28.18 4.12 7.64
N ASN A 130 -27.91 2.82 7.83
CA ASN A 130 -28.03 2.16 9.14
C ASN A 130 -26.68 1.70 9.72
N GLY A 131 -25.63 2.53 9.62
CA GLY A 131 -24.29 2.19 10.15
C GLY A 131 -23.51 1.15 9.33
N GLN A 132 -24.09 0.66 8.22
CA GLN A 132 -23.46 -0.30 7.32
C GLN A 132 -23.08 0.41 6.01
N ILE A 133 -21.77 0.51 5.78
CA ILE A 133 -21.17 1.37 4.76
C ILE A 133 -21.19 0.70 3.37
N ARG A 134 -21.26 -0.64 3.33
CA ARG A 134 -21.20 -1.50 2.14
C ARG A 134 -22.16 -2.70 2.27
N PRO A 135 -22.71 -3.26 1.17
CA PRO A 135 -23.45 -4.53 1.24
C PRO A 135 -22.53 -5.72 1.56
N ASP A 136 -23.04 -6.69 2.32
CA ASP A 136 -22.31 -7.91 2.67
C ASP A 136 -22.36 -8.95 1.53
N LEU A 137 -23.46 -8.97 0.79
CA LEU A 137 -23.76 -9.98 -0.22
C LEU A 137 -24.34 -9.32 -1.47
N LYS A 138 -23.98 -9.83 -2.64
CA LYS A 138 -24.61 -9.48 -3.92
C LYS A 138 -25.21 -10.73 -4.56
N LEU A 139 -26.51 -10.69 -4.85
CA LEU A 139 -27.19 -11.76 -5.59
C LEU A 139 -27.05 -11.48 -7.09
N ALA A 140 -26.34 -12.34 -7.79
CA ALA A 140 -26.16 -12.28 -9.23
C ALA A 140 -27.12 -13.24 -9.92
N THR A 141 -27.95 -12.72 -10.82
CA THR A 141 -28.83 -13.52 -11.66
C THR A 141 -28.40 -13.37 -13.11
N ILE A 142 -27.81 -14.42 -13.69
CA ILE A 142 -27.34 -14.46 -15.08
C ILE A 142 -28.40 -15.13 -15.94
N LYS A 143 -28.82 -14.45 -17.02
CA LYS A 143 -29.72 -14.99 -18.03
C LYS A 143 -29.01 -15.14 -19.36
N VAL A 144 -29.02 -16.35 -19.92
CA VAL A 144 -28.46 -16.65 -21.25
C VAL A 144 -29.57 -17.13 -22.19
N ALA A 145 -29.86 -16.35 -23.23
CA ALA A 145 -30.86 -16.63 -24.24
C ALA A 145 -30.23 -16.95 -25.61
N TRP A 146 -30.78 -17.90 -26.35
CA TRP A 146 -30.35 -18.21 -27.72
C TRP A 146 -31.53 -18.63 -28.59
N THR A 147 -31.38 -18.51 -29.90
CA THR A 147 -32.38 -18.96 -30.87
C THR A 147 -31.86 -20.21 -31.58
N ASN A 148 -32.63 -21.29 -31.57
CA ASN A 148 -32.25 -22.55 -32.22
C ASN A 148 -32.41 -22.46 -33.76
N GLY A 149 -32.01 -23.51 -34.49
CA GLY A 149 -32.11 -23.57 -35.95
C GLY A 149 -33.55 -23.55 -36.51
N GLU A 150 -34.56 -23.62 -35.65
CA GLU A 150 -35.99 -23.57 -36.00
C GLU A 150 -36.59 -22.16 -35.74
N GLY A 151 -35.79 -21.20 -35.28
CA GLY A 151 -36.24 -19.86 -34.93
C GLY A 151 -36.89 -19.75 -33.54
N VAL A 152 -36.86 -20.82 -32.74
CA VAL A 152 -37.40 -20.82 -31.37
C VAL A 152 -36.34 -20.30 -30.40
N THR A 153 -36.72 -19.32 -29.58
CA THR A 153 -35.85 -18.79 -28.53
C THR A 153 -35.98 -19.62 -27.26
N HIS A 154 -34.84 -19.95 -26.67
CA HIS A 154 -34.69 -20.65 -25.39
C HIS A 154 -33.81 -19.79 -24.48
N ASP A 155 -33.97 -19.96 -23.17
CA ASP A 155 -33.13 -19.33 -22.17
C ASP A 155 -32.84 -20.27 -20.99
N VAL A 156 -31.74 -19.96 -20.28
CA VAL A 156 -31.40 -20.52 -18.98
C VAL A 156 -31.09 -19.36 -18.04
N GLU A 157 -31.37 -19.57 -16.76
CA GLU A 157 -31.09 -18.62 -15.69
C GLU A 157 -30.26 -19.33 -14.62
N LEU A 158 -29.18 -18.69 -14.20
CA LEU A 158 -28.31 -19.14 -13.12
C LEU A 158 -28.24 -18.03 -12.08
N VAL A 159 -28.50 -18.40 -10.82
CA VAL A 159 -28.49 -17.48 -9.69
C VAL A 159 -27.40 -17.92 -8.73
N ASP A 160 -26.58 -16.98 -8.29
CA ASP A 160 -25.56 -17.22 -7.26
C ASP A 160 -25.36 -16.00 -6.37
N ILE A 161 -24.74 -16.21 -5.21
CA ILE A 161 -24.40 -15.18 -4.24
C ILE A 161 -22.90 -14.93 -4.30
N VAL A 162 -22.51 -13.68 -4.53
CA VAL A 162 -21.14 -13.21 -4.37
C VAL A 162 -21.01 -12.54 -3.01
N ASP A 163 -20.00 -12.91 -2.23
CA ASP A 163 -19.74 -12.38 -0.89
C ASP A 163 -18.66 -11.28 -0.93
N ALA A 164 -18.80 -10.29 -0.05
CA ALA A 164 -17.87 -9.21 0.17
C ALA A 164 -16.46 -9.66 0.60
N THR A 165 -16.38 -10.79 1.28
CA THR A 165 -15.21 -11.29 2.02
C THR A 165 -14.19 -11.93 1.08
N SER A 166 -13.01 -11.33 0.99
CA SER A 166 -11.87 -11.93 0.31
C SER A 166 -11.43 -13.25 0.97
N ILE A 167 -10.89 -14.18 0.17
CA ILE A 167 -10.29 -15.44 0.66
C ILE A 167 -9.23 -15.23 1.75
N PHE A 168 -8.62 -14.05 1.82
CA PHE A 168 -7.61 -13.67 2.82
C PHE A 168 -8.19 -13.23 4.18
N ASN A 169 -9.51 -13.00 4.26
CA ASN A 169 -10.21 -12.48 5.44
C ASN A 169 -11.28 -13.46 6.00
N THR A 170 -11.18 -14.73 5.62
CA THR A 170 -12.17 -15.80 5.92
C THR A 170 -12.33 -16.14 7.41
N GLY A 171 -11.44 -15.64 8.28
CA GLY A 171 -11.54 -15.82 9.73
C GLY A 171 -12.69 -15.05 10.39
N ARG A 172 -13.31 -14.10 9.69
CA ARG A 172 -14.34 -13.21 10.25
C ARG A 172 -15.75 -13.80 10.30
N ILE A 173 -15.97 -15.01 9.79
CA ILE A 173 -17.29 -15.66 9.82
C ILE A 173 -17.58 -16.17 11.23
N LEU A 174 -18.19 -15.31 12.06
CA LEU A 174 -18.80 -15.69 13.34
C LEU A 174 -20.24 -16.20 13.20
N ALA A 175 -20.70 -16.46 11.97
CA ALA A 175 -21.94 -17.20 11.79
C ALA A 175 -21.75 -18.59 12.41
N ARG A 176 -22.55 -18.86 13.44
CA ARG A 176 -22.62 -20.11 14.18
C ARG A 176 -23.09 -21.22 13.22
N VAL A 177 -22.17 -21.71 12.39
CA VAL A 177 -22.36 -22.97 11.66
C VAL A 177 -22.07 -24.07 12.66
N ASP A 178 -23.12 -24.53 13.33
CA ASP A 178 -23.07 -25.80 14.04
C ASP A 178 -22.60 -26.86 13.00
N SER A 179 -21.38 -27.36 13.18
CA SER A 179 -20.77 -28.50 12.46
C SER A 179 -19.93 -28.28 11.19
N ASN A 180 -19.07 -27.26 11.10
CA ASN A 180 -17.76 -27.40 10.43
C ASN A 180 -16.81 -26.30 10.91
N ALA A 181 -15.65 -26.67 11.47
CA ALA A 181 -14.62 -25.69 11.75
C ALA A 181 -14.18 -25.06 10.42
N PRO A 182 -14.30 -23.73 10.23
CA PRO A 182 -13.82 -23.09 9.01
C PRO A 182 -12.33 -23.39 8.83
N PRO A 183 -11.82 -23.48 7.58
CA PRO A 183 -10.39 -23.66 7.35
C PRO A 183 -9.63 -22.53 8.05
N ARG A 184 -8.78 -22.89 9.02
CA ARG A 184 -7.94 -21.93 9.73
C ARG A 184 -6.52 -21.99 9.18
N THR A 185 -6.06 -20.87 8.64
CA THR A 185 -4.65 -20.73 8.28
C THR A 185 -3.84 -20.49 9.54
N ARG A 186 -2.84 -21.35 9.79
CA ARG A 186 -1.92 -21.15 10.91
C ARG A 186 -1.07 -19.91 10.62
N PHE A 187 -0.91 -19.05 11.62
CA PHE A 187 0.07 -17.97 11.58
C PHE A 187 1.47 -18.54 11.88
N ASP A 188 2.41 -18.34 10.96
CA ASP A 188 3.83 -18.61 11.17
C ASP A 188 4.58 -17.26 11.19
N PRO A 189 5.23 -16.87 12.29
CA PRO A 189 6.03 -15.65 12.35
C PRO A 189 7.13 -15.57 11.29
N GLN A 190 7.59 -16.71 10.74
CA GLN A 190 8.60 -16.72 9.68
C GLN A 190 8.06 -16.22 8.34
N ASP A 191 6.75 -16.37 8.08
CA ASP A 191 6.10 -15.85 6.88
C ASP A 191 5.83 -14.34 6.99
N PHE A 192 5.92 -13.78 8.19
CA PHE A 192 5.66 -12.37 8.51
C PHE A 192 6.79 -11.79 9.38
N PRO A 193 7.99 -11.61 8.83
CA PRO A 193 9.14 -11.10 9.56
C PRO A 193 8.87 -9.68 10.09
N GLY A 194 9.40 -9.37 11.28
CA GLY A 194 9.28 -8.04 11.90
C GLY A 194 8.00 -7.78 12.71
N VAL A 195 7.05 -8.73 12.71
CA VAL A 195 5.78 -8.56 13.43
C VAL A 195 6.00 -8.45 14.94
N VAL A 196 5.64 -7.28 15.48
CA VAL A 196 5.46 -7.03 16.91
C VAL A 196 3.96 -7.08 17.22
N ALA A 197 3.59 -7.85 18.23
CA ALA A 197 2.18 -8.15 18.51
C ALA A 197 1.55 -7.13 19.46
N ILE A 198 0.55 -6.40 18.96
CA ILE A 198 -0.33 -5.51 19.71
C ILE A 198 -1.61 -6.25 20.09
N SER A 199 -1.97 -6.23 21.37
CA SER A 199 -3.17 -6.88 21.91
C SER A 199 -4.44 -6.07 21.63
N LEU A 200 -5.33 -6.64 20.82
CA LEU A 200 -6.67 -6.08 20.55
C LEU A 200 -7.71 -6.56 21.58
N GLY A 201 -7.31 -7.39 22.54
CA GLY A 201 -8.19 -8.09 23.48
C GLY A 201 -8.78 -9.40 22.91
N ARG A 202 -9.44 -10.17 23.77
CA ARG A 202 -10.10 -11.46 23.41
C ARG A 202 -9.19 -12.42 22.61
N GLU A 203 -7.92 -12.55 23.01
CA GLU A 203 -6.91 -13.38 22.33
C GLU A 203 -6.56 -12.97 20.89
N LYS A 204 -7.03 -11.81 20.41
CA LYS A 204 -6.69 -11.25 19.10
C LYS A 204 -5.48 -10.33 19.20
N LEU A 205 -4.61 -10.43 18.21
CA LEU A 205 -3.35 -9.71 18.09
C LEU A 205 -3.25 -9.11 16.69
N LYS A 206 -2.57 -7.98 16.58
CA LYS A 206 -2.28 -7.29 15.32
C LYS A 206 -0.81 -6.88 15.27
N GLY A 207 -0.23 -6.80 14.08
CA GLY A 207 1.09 -6.22 13.87
C GLY A 207 1.41 -6.11 12.39
N SER A 208 2.39 -5.29 12.03
CA SER A 208 2.87 -5.19 10.64
C SER A 208 4.15 -6.00 10.44
N THR A 209 4.41 -6.42 9.21
CA THR A 209 5.76 -6.84 8.80
C THR A 209 6.70 -5.64 8.76
N THR A 210 8.00 -5.88 8.76
CA THR A 210 8.98 -4.84 8.42
C THR A 210 8.75 -4.38 6.97
N PRO A 211 8.66 -3.07 6.70
CA PRO A 211 8.57 -2.54 5.35
C PRO A 211 9.79 -2.86 4.50
N GLU A 212 9.54 -3.19 3.24
CA GLU A 212 10.56 -3.50 2.23
C GLU A 212 10.57 -2.41 1.15
N PRO A 213 11.34 -1.31 1.32
CA PRO A 213 11.64 -0.37 0.26
C PRO A 213 12.47 -1.05 -0.83
N LYS A 214 12.14 -0.68 -2.05
CA LYS A 214 12.81 -1.11 -3.26
C LYS A 214 13.01 0.07 -4.18
N ILE A 215 14.26 0.27 -4.62
CA ILE A 215 14.57 1.34 -5.57
C ILE A 215 14.34 0.83 -6.99
N VAL A 216 13.53 1.58 -7.74
CA VAL A 216 13.19 1.26 -9.13
C VAL A 216 13.34 2.48 -10.03
N ASN A 217 13.20 2.27 -11.34
CA ASN A 217 13.32 3.31 -12.36
C ASN A 217 14.51 4.27 -12.14
N ARG A 218 15.74 3.74 -12.15
CA ARG A 218 16.94 4.62 -12.11
C ARG A 218 17.03 5.53 -10.86
N GLY A 219 16.49 5.07 -9.73
CA GLY A 219 16.62 5.79 -8.46
C GLY A 219 15.60 6.91 -8.25
N THR A 220 14.71 7.15 -9.22
CA THR A 220 13.68 8.21 -9.10
C THR A 220 12.41 7.72 -8.41
N ASN A 221 12.19 6.39 -8.36
CA ASN A 221 11.03 5.80 -7.71
C ASN A 221 11.47 4.82 -6.60
N VAL A 222 10.82 4.90 -5.44
CA VAL A 222 10.90 3.95 -4.34
C VAL A 222 9.54 3.29 -4.20
N ILE A 223 9.54 1.97 -4.03
CA ILE A 223 8.33 1.19 -3.73
C ILE A 223 8.56 0.50 -2.39
N THR A 224 7.75 0.84 -1.40
CA THR A 224 7.78 0.21 -0.08
C THR A 224 6.56 -0.67 0.08
N SER A 225 6.77 -1.95 0.41
CA SER A 225 5.67 -2.91 0.65
C SER A 225 5.71 -3.42 2.08
N PHE A 226 4.54 -3.55 2.71
CA PHE A 226 4.40 -4.15 4.03
C PHE A 226 3.00 -4.73 4.19
N ASP A 227 2.89 -5.71 5.07
CA ASP A 227 1.61 -6.32 5.41
C ASP A 227 1.22 -6.00 6.84
N VAL A 228 -0.07 -5.84 7.07
CA VAL A 228 -0.66 -5.80 8.41
C VAL A 228 -1.48 -7.05 8.61
N VAL A 229 -1.16 -7.80 9.66
CA VAL A 229 -1.81 -9.07 9.98
C VAL A 229 -2.56 -8.98 11.29
N THR A 230 -3.79 -9.50 11.29
CA THR A 230 -4.54 -9.78 12.51
C THR A 230 -4.61 -11.28 12.69
N PHE A 231 -4.28 -11.79 13.87
CA PHE A 231 -4.31 -13.22 14.18
C PHE A 231 -4.88 -13.48 15.57
N MET A 232 -5.54 -14.61 15.73
CA MET A 232 -6.09 -15.07 17.01
C MET A 232 -5.17 -16.13 17.60
N ARG A 233 -4.82 -15.99 18.88
CA ARG A 233 -3.96 -16.93 19.57
C ARG A 233 -4.76 -17.84 20.47
N THR A 234 -4.86 -19.12 20.12
CA THR A 234 -5.46 -20.13 21.00
C THR A 234 -4.34 -20.98 21.60
N GLY A 235 -4.01 -20.75 22.87
CA GLY A 235 -2.87 -21.38 23.52
C GLY A 235 -1.53 -20.95 22.91
N ASN A 236 -0.79 -21.89 22.31
CA ASN A 236 0.51 -21.63 21.65
C ASN A 236 0.42 -21.57 20.13
N VAL A 237 -0.78 -21.60 19.56
CA VAL A 237 -0.98 -21.57 18.11
C VAL A 237 -1.70 -20.28 17.72
N GLY A 238 -1.12 -19.54 16.78
CA GLY A 238 -1.77 -18.41 16.12
C GLY A 238 -2.53 -18.86 14.88
N TYR A 239 -3.67 -18.25 14.62
CA TYR A 239 -4.47 -18.44 13.42
C TYR A 239 -4.72 -17.09 12.75
N LEU A 240 -4.26 -16.94 11.51
CA LEU A 240 -4.45 -15.73 10.72
C LEU A 240 -5.95 -15.46 10.53
N GLN A 241 -6.37 -14.21 10.76
CA GLN A 241 -7.75 -13.76 10.62
C GLN A 241 -7.92 -12.79 9.45
N ARG A 242 -6.96 -11.88 9.27
CA ARG A 242 -6.94 -10.84 8.24
C ARG A 242 -5.51 -10.53 7.85
N ARG A 243 -5.30 -10.26 6.55
CA ARG A 243 -4.05 -9.73 5.99
C ARG A 243 -4.39 -8.54 5.10
N GLU A 244 -3.78 -7.40 5.38
CA GLU A 244 -3.90 -6.16 4.62
C GLU A 244 -2.53 -5.90 3.98
N GLU A 245 -2.45 -6.03 2.65
CA GLU A 245 -1.20 -5.84 1.91
C GLU A 245 -1.13 -4.42 1.39
N PHE A 246 -0.15 -3.64 1.86
CA PHE A 246 0.08 -2.26 1.46
C PHE A 246 1.27 -2.12 0.53
N LYS A 247 1.18 -1.11 -0.31
CA LYS A 247 2.27 -0.64 -1.15
C LYS A 247 2.25 0.87 -1.21
N VAL A 248 3.36 1.51 -0.91
CA VAL A 248 3.55 2.95 -1.06
C VAL A 248 4.59 3.18 -2.13
N LEU A 249 4.36 4.13 -3.03
CA LEU A 249 5.37 4.54 -4.00
C LEU A 249 5.27 6.01 -4.34
N ASN A 250 6.39 6.59 -4.72
CA ASN A 250 6.41 7.92 -5.32
C ASN A 250 6.37 7.85 -6.85
N CYS A 251 5.85 8.91 -7.46
CA CYS A 251 5.66 9.07 -8.89
C CYS A 251 5.95 10.51 -9.31
N ILE A 252 6.35 10.69 -10.56
CA ILE A 252 6.41 11.99 -11.21
C ILE A 252 5.24 12.07 -12.19
N CYS A 253 4.29 12.95 -11.89
CA CYS A 253 3.06 13.11 -12.63
C CYS A 253 3.07 14.45 -13.38
N THR A 254 2.30 14.57 -14.45
CA THR A 254 1.96 15.83 -15.13
C THR A 254 0.50 16.13 -14.86
N LEU A 255 0.17 17.35 -14.45
CA LEU A 255 -1.22 17.73 -14.18
C LEU A 255 -1.99 17.87 -15.50
N ASP A 256 -3.06 17.11 -15.71
CA ASP A 256 -3.81 17.18 -16.97
C ASP A 256 -4.69 18.43 -17.03
N THR A 257 -5.06 18.85 -18.25
CA THR A 257 -5.96 19.97 -18.46
C THR A 257 -7.42 19.60 -18.16
N GLY A 258 -8.12 20.39 -17.35
CA GLY A 258 -9.55 20.21 -17.08
C GLY A 258 -9.88 19.01 -16.16
N THR A 259 -10.96 18.30 -16.47
CA THR A 259 -11.45 17.15 -15.69
C THR A 259 -11.63 15.91 -16.56
N SER A 260 -11.32 14.75 -16.00
CA SER A 260 -11.51 13.43 -16.61
C SER A 260 -12.14 12.46 -15.60
N ASN A 261 -12.30 11.20 -15.99
CA ASN A 261 -12.75 10.15 -15.07
C ASN A 261 -11.58 9.68 -14.21
N GLY A 262 -11.69 9.88 -12.90
CA GLY A 262 -10.79 9.32 -11.89
C GLY A 262 -11.60 8.72 -10.74
N ARG A 263 -10.98 7.82 -9.98
CA ARG A 263 -11.65 7.17 -8.84
C ARG A 263 -11.37 7.92 -7.54
N GLU A 264 -12.36 8.07 -6.65
CA GLU A 264 -12.16 8.53 -5.27
C GLU A 264 -11.36 7.49 -4.45
N PRO A 265 -10.73 7.87 -3.32
CA PRO A 265 -9.90 6.96 -2.54
C PRO A 265 -10.71 5.76 -2.03
N SER A 266 -10.04 4.61 -1.96
CA SER A 266 -10.54 3.50 -1.15
C SER A 266 -10.40 3.86 0.33
N ALA A 267 -11.37 3.50 1.16
CA ALA A 267 -11.33 3.84 2.58
C ALA A 267 -11.79 2.67 3.46
N TRP A 268 -11.17 2.54 4.63
CA TRP A 268 -11.54 1.54 5.62
C TRP A 268 -12.92 1.85 6.21
N ASP A 269 -13.81 0.87 6.17
CA ASP A 269 -15.20 1.02 6.61
C ASP A 269 -15.51 0.31 7.94
N GLY A 270 -14.49 -0.23 8.62
CA GLY A 270 -14.62 -1.06 9.82
C GLY A 270 -14.67 -2.56 9.52
N THR A 271 -14.81 -2.93 8.26
CA THR A 271 -14.90 -4.30 7.76
C THR A 271 -13.80 -4.57 6.74
N GLU A 272 -13.68 -3.72 5.73
CA GLU A 272 -12.68 -3.79 4.68
C GLU A 272 -12.43 -2.42 4.06
N TYR A 273 -11.51 -2.35 3.10
CA TYR A 273 -11.37 -1.16 2.27
C TYR A 273 -12.44 -1.17 1.18
N ALA A 274 -13.41 -0.26 1.28
CA ALA A 274 -14.43 -0.04 0.26
C ALA A 274 -13.87 0.83 -0.86
N LEU A 275 -14.15 0.49 -2.13
CA LEU A 275 -13.71 1.32 -3.27
C LEU A 275 -14.46 2.65 -3.33
N GLY A 276 -13.73 3.73 -3.61
CA GLY A 276 -14.32 5.00 -3.98
C GLY A 276 -15.02 4.97 -5.34
N ALA A 277 -15.94 5.92 -5.55
CA ALA A 277 -16.68 6.04 -6.80
C ALA A 277 -15.81 6.59 -7.93
N VAL A 278 -16.13 6.24 -9.18
CA VAL A 278 -15.54 6.92 -10.35
C VAL A 278 -16.35 8.18 -10.64
N VAL A 279 -15.67 9.32 -10.63
CA VAL A 279 -16.28 10.65 -10.76
C VAL A 279 -15.50 11.48 -11.79
N SER A 280 -16.16 12.53 -12.30
CA SER A 280 -15.46 13.53 -13.11
C SER A 280 -14.75 14.51 -12.18
N LYS A 281 -13.42 14.52 -12.24
CA LYS A 281 -12.54 15.34 -11.39
C LYS A 281 -11.24 15.64 -12.13
N ARG A 282 -10.37 16.46 -11.53
CA ARG A 282 -9.02 16.65 -12.08
C ARG A 282 -8.26 15.31 -12.05
N THR A 283 -7.35 15.15 -13.00
CA THR A 283 -6.48 13.98 -13.12
C THR A 283 -5.08 14.43 -13.52
N GLY A 284 -4.12 13.54 -13.36
CA GLY A 284 -2.80 13.65 -13.94
C GLY A 284 -2.45 12.42 -14.78
N SER A 285 -1.34 12.55 -15.49
CA SER A 285 -0.74 11.48 -16.28
C SER A 285 0.70 11.24 -15.85
N VAL A 286 1.22 10.04 -16.11
CA VAL A 286 2.65 9.76 -15.86
C VAL A 286 3.47 10.72 -16.71
N SER A 287 4.40 11.45 -16.08
CA SER A 287 5.17 12.48 -16.78
C SER A 287 5.91 11.92 -17.98
N ALA A 288 5.76 12.59 -19.13
CA ALA A 288 6.50 12.26 -20.35
C ALA A 288 8.00 12.61 -20.25
N ASN A 289 8.37 13.45 -19.28
CA ASN A 289 9.76 13.82 -19.00
C ASN A 289 10.50 12.73 -18.22
N GLU A 290 9.79 11.77 -17.63
CA GLU A 290 10.37 10.65 -16.89
C GLU A 290 10.01 9.30 -17.52
N SER A 291 11.02 8.57 -17.99
CA SER A 291 10.82 7.30 -18.71
C SER A 291 11.10 6.09 -17.83
N GLY A 292 10.13 5.17 -17.72
CA GLY A 292 10.31 3.88 -17.04
C GLY A 292 9.70 3.80 -15.64
N GLN A 293 8.83 4.74 -15.26
CA GLN A 293 8.13 4.74 -13.98
C GLN A 293 7.31 3.46 -13.77
N PRO A 294 7.08 3.03 -12.51
CA PRO A 294 6.25 1.87 -12.21
C PRO A 294 4.85 1.96 -12.82
N ALA A 295 4.28 0.84 -13.27
CA ALA A 295 2.92 0.79 -13.79
C ALA A 295 1.86 1.30 -12.79
N ALA A 296 2.15 1.22 -11.48
CA ALA A 296 1.28 1.78 -10.45
C ALA A 296 1.17 3.32 -10.54
N CYS A 297 2.15 4.01 -11.13
CA CYS A 297 2.09 5.46 -11.34
C CYS A 297 0.97 5.89 -12.27
N GLU A 298 0.50 5.02 -13.19
CA GLU A 298 -0.66 5.34 -14.02
C GLU A 298 -1.93 5.52 -13.16
N MET A 299 -2.10 4.69 -12.13
CA MET A 299 -3.23 4.82 -11.20
C MET A 299 -3.00 5.96 -10.21
N CYS A 300 -1.77 6.12 -9.71
CA CYS A 300 -1.40 7.23 -8.83
C CYS A 300 -1.73 8.58 -9.48
N CYS A 301 -1.13 8.89 -10.64
CA CYS A 301 -1.33 10.16 -11.31
C CYS A 301 -2.78 10.38 -11.75
N ARG A 302 -3.47 9.34 -12.22
CA ARG A 302 -4.87 9.50 -12.65
C ARG A 302 -5.81 9.76 -11.48
N ASP A 303 -5.67 8.98 -10.40
CA ASP A 303 -6.68 8.90 -9.35
C ASP A 303 -6.36 9.78 -8.13
N HIS A 304 -5.10 10.08 -7.79
CA HIS A 304 -4.72 10.87 -6.60
C HIS A 304 -5.01 12.36 -6.81
N HIS A 305 -6.30 12.69 -6.81
CA HIS A 305 -6.89 14.01 -6.97
C HIS A 305 -8.23 14.03 -6.26
N ASP A 306 -8.61 15.12 -5.62
CA ASP A 306 -9.91 15.22 -4.96
C ASP A 306 -11.00 15.74 -5.90
N ALA A 307 -12.22 15.23 -5.72
CA ALA A 307 -13.39 15.77 -6.39
C ALA A 307 -14.02 16.90 -5.57
N THR A 308 -14.65 17.86 -6.23
CA THR A 308 -15.41 18.91 -5.54
C THR A 308 -16.46 18.30 -4.60
N GLY A 309 -16.34 18.62 -3.31
CA GLY A 309 -17.26 18.14 -2.28
C GLY A 309 -17.08 16.67 -1.90
N ALA A 310 -15.97 16.03 -2.30
CA ALA A 310 -15.63 14.68 -1.87
C ALA A 310 -15.61 14.61 -0.34
N ARG A 311 -16.30 13.60 0.21
CA ARG A 311 -16.35 13.36 1.66
C ARG A 311 -15.09 12.65 2.16
N VAL A 312 -14.46 11.85 1.30
CA VAL A 312 -13.20 11.17 1.55
C VAL A 312 -12.19 11.75 0.56
N LYS A 313 -11.09 12.29 1.08
CA LYS A 313 -10.01 12.89 0.30
C LYS A 313 -8.79 11.99 0.29
N TYR A 314 -7.92 12.13 -0.70
CA TYR A 314 -6.65 11.40 -0.76
C TYR A 314 -5.70 11.80 0.35
N ASP A 315 -5.62 13.08 0.67
CA ASP A 315 -4.93 13.57 1.85
C ASP A 315 -5.94 14.13 2.88
N PRO A 316 -6.55 13.26 3.70
CA PRO A 316 -7.61 13.66 4.62
C PRO A 316 -7.07 14.26 5.92
N PHE A 317 -5.77 14.15 6.18
CA PHE A 317 -5.11 14.72 7.36
C PHE A 317 -4.46 16.07 7.08
N ARG A 318 -4.38 16.47 5.80
CA ARG A 318 -3.93 17.80 5.40
C ARG A 318 -4.65 18.90 6.19
N PRO A 319 -3.89 19.77 6.90
CA PRO A 319 -4.44 21.00 7.46
C PRO A 319 -5.14 21.84 6.39
N ALA A 320 -6.29 22.43 6.70
CA ALA A 320 -7.04 23.28 5.77
C ALA A 320 -6.25 24.52 5.24
N PHE A 321 -5.06 24.79 5.78
CA PHE A 321 -4.30 26.02 5.54
C PHE A 321 -3.41 25.99 4.29
N SER A 322 -3.10 24.83 3.71
CA SER A 322 -2.09 24.70 2.64
C SER A 322 -2.60 24.76 1.20
N GLY A 323 -3.91 24.65 0.95
CA GLY A 323 -4.42 24.49 -0.43
C GLY A 323 -5.64 25.32 -0.85
N GLU A 324 -6.54 25.71 0.05
CA GLU A 324 -7.77 26.40 -0.37
C GLU A 324 -7.62 27.93 -0.58
N THR A 325 -6.41 28.48 -0.45
CA THR A 325 -6.19 29.94 -0.33
C THR A 325 -5.45 30.61 -1.51
N GLY A 326 -5.55 30.07 -2.73
CA GLY A 326 -5.02 30.70 -3.95
C GLY A 326 -6.09 31.00 -5.02
N ASP A 327 -5.82 32.01 -5.88
CA ASP A 327 -6.65 32.37 -7.06
C ASP A 327 -6.73 31.27 -8.14
N PHE A 328 -6.09 30.12 -7.91
CA PHE A 328 -6.16 28.96 -8.79
C PHE A 328 -7.41 28.13 -8.46
N SER A 329 -8.31 28.00 -9.42
CA SER A 329 -9.45 27.10 -9.30
C SER A 329 -8.95 25.66 -9.31
N LEU A 330 -8.76 25.08 -8.13
CA LEU A 330 -8.41 23.67 -7.96
C LEU A 330 -9.57 22.73 -8.35
N LEU A 331 -10.76 23.24 -8.71
CA LEU A 331 -11.92 22.42 -9.09
C LEU A 331 -12.28 21.37 -8.02
N GLY A 332 -12.03 21.70 -6.74
CA GLY A 332 -12.24 20.82 -5.60
C GLY A 332 -11.11 19.81 -5.34
N ASP A 333 -10.06 19.84 -6.15
CA ASP A 333 -8.82 19.10 -5.95
C ASP A 333 -7.97 19.69 -4.82
N HIS A 334 -7.07 18.89 -4.25
CA HIS A 334 -6.05 19.42 -3.37
C HIS A 334 -4.88 20.01 -4.19
N ALA A 335 -4.00 20.74 -3.50
CA ALA A 335 -2.86 21.37 -4.15
C ALA A 335 -1.75 20.33 -4.41
N HIS A 336 -1.19 20.33 -5.62
CA HIS A 336 0.00 19.58 -6.00
C HIS A 336 1.16 20.55 -6.26
N PHE A 337 2.40 20.11 -6.03
CA PHE A 337 3.56 20.99 -6.10
C PHE A 337 4.64 20.45 -7.04
N SER A 338 5.14 21.35 -7.89
CA SER A 338 6.40 21.15 -8.58
C SER A 338 7.56 21.60 -7.69
N ILE A 339 8.75 21.12 -8.00
CA ILE A 339 9.99 21.59 -7.40
C ILE A 339 10.71 22.43 -8.46
N ASP A 340 10.91 23.71 -8.15
CA ASP A 340 11.72 24.65 -8.93
C ASP A 340 12.82 25.25 -8.04
N ASN A 341 14.09 25.00 -8.39
CA ASN A 341 15.26 25.43 -7.62
C ASN A 341 15.23 25.01 -6.12
N GLY A 342 14.73 23.80 -5.84
CA GLY A 342 14.56 23.29 -4.48
C GLY A 342 13.42 23.93 -3.68
N VAL A 343 12.60 24.77 -4.31
CA VAL A 343 11.42 25.39 -3.70
C VAL A 343 10.17 24.75 -4.29
N LYS A 344 9.21 24.44 -3.41
CA LYS A 344 7.88 23.97 -3.82
C LYS A 344 7.08 25.13 -4.40
N ILE A 345 6.59 24.93 -5.61
CA ILE A 345 5.69 25.86 -6.29
C ILE A 345 4.41 25.12 -6.66
N LEU A 346 3.26 25.79 -6.54
CA LEU A 346 1.98 25.20 -6.92
C LEU A 346 2.01 24.81 -8.41
N ALA A 347 1.71 23.54 -8.70
CA ALA A 347 1.69 23.02 -10.07
C ALA A 347 0.45 23.50 -10.82
N GLY A 348 0.66 24.04 -12.03
CA GLY A 348 -0.39 24.36 -12.99
C GLY A 348 -0.69 23.20 -13.95
N GLU A 349 -1.72 23.35 -14.77
CA GLU A 349 -2.02 22.38 -15.83
C GLU A 349 -0.83 22.29 -16.81
N GLY A 350 -0.35 21.07 -17.07
CA GLY A 350 0.83 20.78 -17.88
C GLY A 350 2.15 20.77 -17.13
N ASP A 351 2.18 21.18 -15.85
CA ASP A 351 3.38 21.12 -15.02
C ASP A 351 3.57 19.72 -14.42
N ASP A 352 4.84 19.33 -14.26
CA ASP A 352 5.19 18.10 -13.58
C ASP A 352 5.25 18.31 -12.07
N TYR A 353 4.63 17.42 -11.29
CA TYR A 353 4.67 17.38 -9.83
C TYR A 353 5.12 16.02 -9.33
N ILE A 354 5.56 15.96 -8.07
CA ILE A 354 5.88 14.70 -7.39
C ILE A 354 4.66 14.29 -6.58
N GLU A 355 4.34 13.00 -6.59
CA GLU A 355 3.24 12.44 -5.83
C GLU A 355 3.69 11.21 -5.05
N ALA A 356 3.18 11.02 -3.84
CA ALA A 356 3.47 9.85 -3.01
C ALA A 356 2.17 9.12 -2.73
N CYS A 357 1.97 7.97 -3.37
CA CYS A 357 0.71 7.25 -3.40
C CYS A 357 0.75 5.97 -2.58
N ARG A 358 -0.28 5.74 -1.77
CA ARG A 358 -0.50 4.49 -1.03
C ARG A 358 -1.61 3.64 -1.65
N PHE A 359 -1.32 2.35 -1.74
CA PHE A 359 -2.18 1.32 -2.31
C PHE A 359 -2.46 0.23 -1.30
N ILE A 360 -3.66 -0.33 -1.38
CA ILE A 360 -4.09 -1.51 -0.63
C ILE A 360 -4.53 -2.61 -1.59
N ARG A 361 -4.23 -3.88 -1.30
CA ARG A 361 -4.78 -4.99 -2.06
C ARG A 361 -6.25 -5.20 -1.72
N LYS A 362 -7.11 -5.01 -2.72
CA LYS A 362 -8.55 -5.27 -2.68
C LYS A 362 -8.95 -6.16 -3.87
N ASP A 363 -9.65 -7.25 -3.58
CA ASP A 363 -10.16 -8.19 -4.58
C ASP A 363 -9.06 -8.72 -5.54
N GLY A 364 -7.84 -8.91 -5.01
CA GLY A 364 -6.68 -9.38 -5.77
C GLY A 364 -5.84 -8.29 -6.44
N PHE A 365 -6.35 -7.06 -6.54
CA PHE A 365 -5.67 -5.93 -7.20
C PHE A 365 -5.30 -4.83 -6.22
N PHE A 366 -4.20 -4.12 -6.49
CA PHE A 366 -3.89 -2.91 -5.76
C PHE A 366 -4.83 -1.77 -6.20
N LYS A 367 -5.35 -1.05 -5.23
CA LYS A 367 -6.23 0.10 -5.41
C LYS A 367 -5.69 1.24 -4.56
N LEU A 368 -5.79 2.47 -5.08
CA LEU A 368 -5.34 3.66 -4.37
C LEU A 368 -6.25 3.89 -3.16
N THR A 369 -5.64 4.13 -2.00
CA THR A 369 -6.32 4.45 -0.73
C THR A 369 -5.88 5.85 -0.29
N THR A 370 -6.48 6.38 0.77
CA THR A 370 -6.02 7.64 1.37
C THR A 370 -4.55 7.55 1.75
N ASP A 371 -3.90 8.69 1.89
CA ASP A 371 -2.58 8.82 2.46
C ASP A 371 -2.62 8.38 3.93
N ILE A 372 -1.48 7.89 4.39
CA ILE A 372 -1.29 7.47 5.76
C ILE A 372 -0.87 8.68 6.60
N SER A 373 -1.27 8.74 7.87
CA SER A 373 -0.81 9.78 8.79
C SER A 373 -0.08 9.16 9.96
N LEU A 374 1.17 9.55 10.18
CA LEU A 374 1.95 9.23 11.37
C LEU A 374 1.47 10.12 12.50
N GLU A 375 0.99 9.50 13.57
CA GLU A 375 0.42 10.21 14.70
C GLU A 375 1.25 10.06 15.98
N ASN A 376 2.15 9.08 16.00
CA ASN A 376 3.12 8.88 17.07
C ASN A 376 4.35 8.10 16.58
N LEU A 377 5.53 8.43 17.10
CA LEU A 377 6.78 7.70 16.84
C LEU A 377 7.36 7.25 18.18
N ASP A 378 7.70 5.97 18.30
CA ASP A 378 8.42 5.42 19.47
C ASP A 378 9.79 4.88 19.04
N VAL A 379 10.84 5.17 19.81
CA VAL A 379 12.20 4.67 19.55
C VAL A 379 12.68 3.82 20.70
N VAL A 380 12.87 2.54 20.41
CA VAL A 380 13.19 1.52 21.39
C VAL A 380 14.44 0.76 20.98
N LYS A 381 15.01 -0.01 21.91
CA LYS A 381 16.03 -0.98 21.56
C LYS A 381 15.41 -2.10 20.70
N SER A 382 16.05 -2.53 19.62
CA SER A 382 15.38 -3.44 18.65
C SER A 382 14.98 -4.81 19.22
N ASN A 383 15.63 -5.25 20.30
CA ASN A 383 15.29 -6.49 20.99
C ASN A 383 14.28 -6.30 22.14
N TYR A 384 13.82 -5.08 22.39
CA TYR A 384 12.83 -4.76 23.42
C TYR A 384 11.42 -5.17 23.00
N PRO A 385 10.89 -4.77 21.82
CA PRO A 385 9.63 -5.31 21.36
C PRO A 385 9.86 -6.75 20.90
N VAL A 386 9.68 -7.69 21.82
CA VAL A 386 9.51 -9.11 21.49
C VAL A 386 8.04 -9.37 21.15
N ILE A 387 7.78 -10.42 20.38
CA ILE A 387 6.41 -10.90 20.18
C ILE A 387 5.80 -11.10 21.59
N TYR A 388 4.69 -10.41 21.87
CA TYR A 388 4.01 -10.34 23.17
C TYR A 388 4.61 -9.40 24.24
N ASN A 389 5.37 -8.37 23.86
CA ASN A 389 5.74 -7.28 24.79
C ASN A 389 4.48 -6.53 25.24
N THR A 390 4.09 -6.75 26.51
CA THR A 390 2.88 -6.14 27.09
C THR A 390 3.02 -4.64 27.29
N ASP A 391 4.21 -4.14 27.58
CA ASP A 391 4.44 -2.72 27.89
C ASP A 391 4.37 -1.89 26.60
N TYR A 392 5.06 -2.33 25.55
CA TYR A 392 4.97 -1.70 24.22
C TYR A 392 3.54 -1.76 23.68
N SER A 393 2.90 -2.94 23.75
CA SER A 393 1.50 -3.08 23.35
C SER A 393 0.58 -2.18 24.17
N THR A 394 0.88 -1.90 25.45
CA THR A 394 0.06 -1.01 26.27
C THR A 394 0.24 0.44 25.81
N SER A 395 1.47 0.89 25.55
CA SER A 395 1.75 2.24 25.03
C SER A 395 0.97 2.54 23.75
N VAL A 396 1.00 1.60 22.79
CA VAL A 396 0.25 1.71 21.53
C VAL A 396 -1.26 1.80 21.77
N ILE A 397 -1.79 0.97 22.69
CA ILE A 397 -3.23 0.94 23.00
C ILE A 397 -3.68 2.19 23.77
N ASP A 398 -2.85 2.72 24.66
CA ASP A 398 -3.13 3.96 25.38
C ASP A 398 -3.20 5.14 24.41
N PHE A 399 -2.20 5.28 23.53
CA PHE A 399 -2.21 6.27 22.44
C PHE A 399 -3.48 6.15 21.58
N VAL A 400 -3.76 4.95 21.07
CA VAL A 400 -4.92 4.67 20.22
C VAL A 400 -6.26 4.95 20.95
N SER A 401 -6.32 4.67 22.25
CA SER A 401 -7.50 4.94 23.08
C SER A 401 -7.75 6.43 23.25
N ASP A 402 -6.71 7.21 23.48
CA ASP A 402 -6.80 8.67 23.59
C ASP A 402 -7.14 9.30 22.25
N PHE A 403 -6.47 8.86 21.18
CA PHE A 403 -6.72 9.29 19.80
C PHE A 403 -8.17 9.06 19.41
N SER A 404 -8.68 7.84 19.56
CA SER A 404 -10.09 7.53 19.25
C SER A 404 -11.10 8.31 20.11
N THR A 405 -10.69 8.83 21.26
CA THR A 405 -11.52 9.71 22.11
C THR A 405 -11.51 11.16 21.62
N SER A 406 -10.38 11.66 21.13
CA SER A 406 -10.23 13.03 20.62
C SER A 406 -10.94 13.25 19.27
N VAL A 407 -11.17 12.19 18.49
CA VAL A 407 -11.90 12.28 17.20
C VAL A 407 -13.27 12.95 17.35
N ASN A 408 -13.50 14.05 16.66
CA ASN A 408 -14.82 14.67 16.52
C ASN A 408 -15.57 14.08 15.31
N VAL A 409 -16.87 13.81 15.49
CA VAL A 409 -17.73 13.24 14.44
C VAL A 409 -18.09 14.27 13.37
N GLN A 410 -18.11 15.57 13.71
CA GLN A 410 -18.54 16.66 12.82
C GLN A 410 -17.38 17.35 12.11
N ASP A 411 -16.19 17.36 12.71
CA ASP A 411 -15.04 18.15 12.28
C ASP A 411 -13.80 17.25 12.19
N TYR A 412 -13.69 16.48 11.10
CA TYR A 412 -12.46 15.81 10.69
C TYR A 412 -11.71 16.83 9.80
N PRO A 413 -10.50 17.31 10.14
CA PRO A 413 -9.36 16.56 10.70
C PRO A 413 -9.25 16.58 12.23
N LEU A 414 -8.40 15.69 12.74
CA LEU A 414 -8.32 15.33 14.15
C LEU A 414 -7.52 16.33 14.98
N VAL A 415 -7.81 16.35 16.29
CA VAL A 415 -6.90 16.89 17.29
C VAL A 415 -6.04 15.72 17.77
N ILE A 416 -4.75 15.76 17.46
CA ILE A 416 -3.78 14.82 18.01
C ILE A 416 -3.79 14.98 19.54
N PRO A 417 -3.95 13.89 20.32
CA PRO A 417 -3.91 13.99 21.77
C PRO A 417 -2.58 14.55 22.27
N ASP A 418 -2.63 15.57 23.14
CA ASP A 418 -1.45 16.05 23.85
C ASP A 418 -0.96 14.93 24.80
N GLY A 419 0.27 14.44 24.61
CA GLY A 419 0.86 13.43 25.47
C GLY A 419 2.18 12.89 24.96
N THR A 420 2.96 12.27 25.86
CA THR A 420 4.14 11.47 25.49
C THR A 420 3.74 10.01 25.55
N TYR A 421 3.67 9.35 24.40
CA TYR A 421 3.29 7.94 24.29
C TYR A 421 4.49 7.08 23.88
N SER A 422 5.55 7.13 24.68
CA SER A 422 6.71 6.26 24.50
C SER A 422 6.67 5.10 25.49
N SER A 423 7.09 3.92 25.03
CA SER A 423 7.20 2.77 25.92
C SER A 423 8.32 3.00 26.94
N SER A 424 8.19 2.43 28.15
CA SER A 424 9.24 2.54 29.19
C SER A 424 10.45 1.64 28.90
N ALA A 425 10.89 1.60 27.64
CA ALA A 425 11.99 0.78 27.18
C ALA A 425 13.31 1.24 27.81
N PRO A 426 14.19 0.30 28.22
CA PRO A 426 15.53 0.67 28.62
C PRO A 426 16.30 1.23 27.42
N GLY A 427 17.05 2.30 27.65
CA GLY A 427 17.96 2.87 26.65
C GLY A 427 19.12 1.94 26.27
N ILE A 428 20.00 2.45 25.42
CA ILE A 428 21.19 1.74 24.95
C ILE A 428 22.36 1.98 25.91
N PHE A 429 23.04 0.91 26.31
CA PHE A 429 24.20 0.98 27.20
C PHE A 429 25.43 0.45 26.47
N LEU A 430 26.44 1.31 26.29
CA LEU A 430 27.70 0.98 25.61
C LEU A 430 28.86 0.96 26.62
N ASN A 431 29.19 -0.23 27.12
CA ASN A 431 30.19 -0.43 28.18
C ASN A 431 31.48 -1.16 27.71
N ASN A 432 31.52 -1.72 26.49
CA ASN A 432 32.68 -2.44 25.94
C ASN A 432 32.99 -1.99 24.51
N ALA A 433 34.28 -1.96 24.11
CA ALA A 433 34.79 -1.43 22.82
C ALA A 433 33.97 -1.88 21.60
N ASP A 434 33.66 -3.17 21.52
CA ASP A 434 33.06 -3.80 20.34
C ASP A 434 31.55 -3.99 20.43
N THR A 435 30.88 -3.27 21.34
CA THR A 435 29.42 -3.36 21.50
C THR A 435 28.71 -2.52 20.46
N VAL A 436 27.98 -3.19 19.57
CA VAL A 436 26.97 -2.59 18.69
C VAL A 436 25.60 -2.97 19.24
N GLN A 437 24.69 -2.02 19.37
CA GLN A 437 23.32 -2.24 19.82
C GLN A 437 22.35 -1.58 18.83
N PRO A 438 21.48 -2.36 18.18
CA PRO A 438 20.46 -1.81 17.30
C PRO A 438 19.34 -1.09 18.08
N ALA A 439 19.02 0.12 17.64
CA ALA A 439 17.77 0.81 17.92
C ALA A 439 16.72 0.42 16.87
N MET A 440 15.46 0.67 17.17
CA MET A 440 14.32 0.45 16.30
C MET A 440 13.37 1.64 16.44
N ALA A 441 12.93 2.19 15.32
CA ALA A 441 11.92 3.24 15.27
C ALA A 441 10.59 2.63 14.81
N ARG A 442 9.52 2.83 15.57
CA ARG A 442 8.18 2.31 15.24
C ARG A 442 7.19 3.45 15.14
N GLY A 443 6.62 3.64 13.96
CA GLY A 443 5.59 4.64 13.70
C GLY A 443 4.21 4.05 13.92
N ILE A 444 3.38 4.74 14.71
CA ILE A 444 1.96 4.45 14.85
C ILE A 444 1.21 5.35 13.89
N TYR A 445 0.76 4.73 12.81
CA TYR A 445 -0.01 5.37 11.77
C TYR A 445 -1.50 5.16 11.96
N VAL A 446 -2.33 6.10 11.53
CA VAL A 446 -3.80 5.96 11.53
C VAL A 446 -4.37 6.36 10.17
N ASP A 447 -5.37 5.62 9.70
CA ASP A 447 -6.12 6.01 8.50
C ASP A 447 -7.31 6.91 8.80
N TYR A 448 -7.74 7.57 7.75
CA TYR A 448 -9.03 8.21 7.69
C TYR A 448 -10.15 7.29 8.14
N MET A 449 -11.02 7.83 9.01
CA MET A 449 -12.22 7.15 9.45
C MET A 449 -13.44 7.91 8.94
N PRO A 450 -14.24 7.31 8.05
CA PRO A 450 -15.52 7.89 7.67
C PRO A 450 -16.39 8.19 8.90
N VAL A 451 -17.21 9.24 8.81
CA VAL A 451 -18.09 9.68 9.91
C VAL A 451 -18.90 8.53 10.52
N GLU A 452 -19.39 7.60 9.71
CA GLU A 452 -20.16 6.44 10.18
C GLU A 452 -19.28 5.44 10.96
N LEU A 453 -18.02 5.24 10.55
CA LEU A 453 -17.07 4.42 11.28
C LEU A 453 -16.73 5.05 12.64
N VAL A 454 -16.52 6.37 12.69
CA VAL A 454 -16.27 7.08 13.95
C VAL A 454 -17.44 6.89 14.92
N LYS A 455 -18.70 7.04 14.46
CA LYS A 455 -19.89 6.80 15.31
C LYS A 455 -19.92 5.37 15.82
N LYS A 456 -19.62 4.39 14.95
CA LYS A 456 -19.57 2.97 15.31
C LYS A 456 -18.50 2.69 16.37
N ILE A 457 -17.29 3.21 16.21
CA ILE A 457 -16.21 3.11 17.21
C ILE A 457 -16.66 3.72 18.55
N LYS A 458 -17.23 4.92 18.54
CA LYS A 458 -17.72 5.58 19.77
C LYS A 458 -18.82 4.78 20.45
N CYS A 459 -19.73 4.18 19.69
CA CYS A 459 -20.77 3.28 20.22
C CYS A 459 -20.15 2.05 20.89
N LEU A 460 -19.20 1.38 20.24
CA LEU A 460 -18.54 0.19 20.78
C LEU A 460 -17.68 0.49 22.00
N LYS A 461 -16.99 1.63 22.02
CA LYS A 461 -16.24 2.11 23.21
C LYS A 461 -17.16 2.37 24.40
N ALA A 462 -18.39 2.80 24.13
CA ALA A 462 -19.41 3.05 25.15
C ALA A 462 -20.30 1.82 25.43
N ASP A 463 -19.86 0.61 25.07
CA ASP A 463 -20.62 -0.64 25.28
C ASP A 463 -22.07 -0.59 24.76
N GLY A 464 -22.29 0.09 23.63
CA GLY A 464 -23.60 0.18 22.98
C GLY A 464 -24.58 1.12 23.70
N VAL A 465 -24.09 2.01 24.57
CA VAL A 465 -24.90 3.07 25.18
C VAL A 465 -24.52 4.47 24.67
N GLY A 466 -25.40 5.46 24.87
CA GLY A 466 -25.13 6.86 24.53
C GLY A 466 -25.75 7.32 23.20
N LEU A 467 -25.14 8.33 22.58
CA LEU A 467 -25.72 9.03 21.41
C LEU A 467 -25.68 8.23 20.10
N PHE A 468 -24.84 7.18 20.03
CA PHE A 468 -24.57 6.45 18.79
C PHE A 468 -25.00 4.97 18.87
N THR A 469 -25.92 4.61 19.78
CA THR A 469 -26.38 3.21 19.98
C THR A 469 -26.83 2.52 18.70
N ASP A 470 -27.38 3.27 17.76
CA ASP A 470 -27.91 2.73 16.49
C ASP A 470 -26.81 2.36 15.47
N PHE A 471 -25.53 2.68 15.78
CA PHE A 471 -24.38 2.44 14.90
C PHE A 471 -23.58 1.19 15.26
N CYS A 472 -23.89 0.51 16.36
CA CYS A 472 -23.19 -0.72 16.74
C CYS A 472 -24.07 -1.78 17.38
N ASP A 473 -23.64 -3.03 17.28
CA ASP A 473 -24.22 -4.18 17.94
C ASP A 473 -23.13 -4.92 18.73
N THR A 474 -23.09 -4.71 20.05
CA THR A 474 -22.03 -5.24 20.93
C THR A 474 -21.97 -6.77 20.99
N TYR A 475 -23.01 -7.47 20.51
CA TYR A 475 -23.03 -8.92 20.44
C TYR A 475 -22.41 -9.46 19.15
N LYS A 476 -22.40 -8.69 18.06
CA LYS A 476 -21.88 -9.14 16.75
C LYS A 476 -20.61 -8.44 16.33
N ASP A 477 -20.54 -7.15 16.60
CA ASP A 477 -19.47 -6.35 16.10
C ASP A 477 -18.16 -6.77 16.78
N PRO A 478 -17.07 -6.76 16.01
CA PRO A 478 -15.73 -6.86 16.58
C PRO A 478 -15.47 -5.77 17.62
N SER A 479 -14.43 -5.96 18.44
CA SER A 479 -13.97 -4.93 19.38
C SER A 479 -13.68 -3.62 18.64
N TRP A 480 -13.91 -2.47 19.27
CA TRP A 480 -13.61 -1.17 18.67
C TRP A 480 -12.13 -1.06 18.23
N LEU A 481 -11.22 -1.70 18.96
CA LEU A 481 -9.79 -1.79 18.62
C LEU A 481 -9.52 -2.56 17.31
N GLU A 482 -10.38 -3.51 16.95
CA GLU A 482 -10.21 -4.33 15.74
C GLU A 482 -10.64 -3.59 14.47
N ILE A 483 -11.59 -2.66 14.62
CA ILE A 483 -12.12 -1.84 13.51
C ILE A 483 -11.46 -0.46 13.42
N LEU A 484 -10.67 -0.06 14.41
CA LEU A 484 -9.89 1.15 14.32
C LEU A 484 -8.71 0.92 13.36
N PRO A 485 -8.55 1.75 12.31
CA PRO A 485 -7.52 1.52 11.29
C PRO A 485 -6.17 2.13 11.69
N PHE A 486 -5.53 1.58 12.73
CA PHE A 486 -4.17 1.96 13.14
C PHE A 486 -3.12 0.92 12.76
N TYR A 487 -1.88 1.32 12.50
CA TYR A 487 -0.79 0.44 12.07
C TYR A 487 0.48 0.78 12.81
N ASP A 488 1.04 -0.21 13.49
CA ASP A 488 2.36 -0.14 14.10
C ASP A 488 3.39 -0.63 13.07
N ILE A 489 4.14 0.28 12.47
CA ILE A 489 5.08 0.02 11.37
C ILE A 489 6.51 0.19 11.86
N ASP A 490 7.35 -0.82 11.64
CA ASP A 490 8.80 -0.72 11.86
C ASP A 490 9.45 0.17 10.80
N VAL A 491 9.63 1.45 11.11
CA VAL A 491 10.21 2.43 10.18
C VAL A 491 11.73 2.57 10.36
N THR A 492 12.39 1.64 11.06
CA THR A 492 13.84 1.70 11.33
C THR A 492 14.68 1.88 10.06
N SER A 493 14.31 1.19 8.98
CA SER A 493 14.98 1.25 7.68
C SER A 493 14.62 2.49 6.84
N LEU A 494 13.60 3.24 7.24
CA LEU A 494 13.05 4.38 6.51
C LEU A 494 13.37 5.71 7.21
N ALA A 495 13.36 5.71 8.54
CA ALA A 495 13.68 6.86 9.36
C ALA A 495 15.13 7.32 9.16
N ASN A 496 15.33 8.62 9.30
CA ASN A 496 16.61 9.28 9.39
C ASN A 496 17.13 9.20 10.83
N TRP A 497 18.37 8.74 10.98
CA TRP A 497 18.99 8.55 12.29
C TRP A 497 20.09 9.58 12.55
N ASN A 498 19.94 10.32 13.65
CA ASN A 498 20.89 11.31 14.14
C ASN A 498 21.44 10.90 15.51
N LYS A 499 22.65 11.35 15.82
CA LYS A 499 23.30 11.12 17.11
C LYS A 499 23.40 12.43 17.88
N GLY A 500 23.19 12.38 19.19
CA GLY A 500 23.35 13.54 20.07
C GLY A 500 24.80 13.83 20.49
N SER A 501 25.76 12.94 20.17
CA SER A 501 27.15 13.11 20.60
C SER A 501 28.17 12.48 19.66
N SER A 502 29.35 13.12 19.59
CA SER A 502 30.53 12.58 18.90
C SER A 502 31.10 11.32 19.54
N ALA A 503 30.74 10.97 20.78
CA ALA A 503 31.19 9.76 21.46
C ALA A 503 30.60 8.46 20.86
N ILE A 504 29.57 8.58 20.02
CA ILE A 504 28.86 7.47 19.40
C ILE A 504 28.81 7.60 17.88
N VAL A 505 28.44 6.50 17.23
CA VAL A 505 28.09 6.42 15.82
C VAL A 505 26.74 5.73 15.73
N VAL A 506 25.85 6.26 14.91
CA VAL A 506 24.61 5.60 14.51
C VAL A 506 24.68 5.38 13.01
N THR A 507 24.29 4.20 12.52
CA THR A 507 24.22 3.94 11.08
C THR A 507 23.01 4.64 10.48
N ASN A 508 23.18 5.22 9.29
CA ASN A 508 22.11 5.89 8.55
C ASN A 508 22.36 5.81 7.03
N SER A 509 22.57 4.60 6.50
CA SER A 509 22.84 4.36 5.08
C SER A 509 21.72 4.91 4.18
N PRO A 510 22.01 5.37 2.95
CA PRO A 510 20.97 5.66 1.96
C PRO A 510 20.02 4.47 1.81
N ILE A 511 18.74 4.71 1.47
CA ILE A 511 17.84 3.60 1.16
C ILE A 511 18.42 2.79 0.01
N SER A 512 18.33 1.48 0.14
CA SER A 512 18.65 0.49 -0.89
C SER A 512 17.63 -0.64 -0.82
N ASP A 513 17.71 -1.60 -1.74
CA ASP A 513 16.92 -2.83 -1.65
C ASP A 513 17.27 -3.57 -0.34
N ILE A 514 16.30 -3.72 0.57
CA ILE A 514 16.51 -4.38 1.87
C ILE A 514 17.11 -5.77 1.66
N GLY A 515 18.25 -6.02 2.32
CA GLY A 515 19.03 -7.25 2.19
C GLY A 515 20.28 -7.11 1.31
N SER A 516 20.57 -5.92 0.76
CA SER A 516 21.90 -5.61 0.24
C SER A 516 22.95 -5.67 1.35
N SER A 517 24.16 -6.10 1.01
CA SER A 517 25.21 -6.38 1.99
C SER A 517 25.88 -5.11 2.53
N GLY A 518 25.27 -4.41 3.48
CA GLY A 518 25.82 -3.18 4.07
C GLY A 518 24.79 -2.06 4.32
N PHE A 519 23.53 -2.24 3.90
CA PHE A 519 22.41 -1.42 4.34
C PHE A 519 22.26 -1.54 5.86
N SER A 520 22.44 -0.43 6.57
CA SER A 520 22.29 -0.37 8.02
C SER A 520 21.75 1.01 8.42
N ARG A 521 20.65 1.00 9.18
CA ARG A 521 20.10 2.17 9.85
C ARG A 521 19.79 1.83 11.30
N GLY A 522 20.05 2.76 12.22
CA GLY A 522 19.74 2.60 13.64
C GLY A 522 20.69 1.70 14.44
N GLU A 523 21.81 1.22 13.88
CA GLU A 523 22.82 0.52 14.67
C GLU A 523 23.69 1.51 15.44
N VAL A 524 23.60 1.45 16.77
CA VAL A 524 24.35 2.35 17.65
C VAL A 524 25.61 1.67 18.13
N SER A 525 26.74 2.32 17.91
CA SER A 525 28.05 1.87 18.33
C SER A 525 28.88 3.04 18.83
N LYS A 526 30.12 2.78 19.22
CA LYS A 526 30.99 3.81 19.75
C LYS A 526 31.82 4.45 18.66
N ALA A 527 32.07 5.74 18.82
CA ALA A 527 33.05 6.42 18.00
C ALA A 527 34.49 6.02 18.37
N LYS A 528 35.40 6.28 17.43
CA LYS A 528 36.84 6.10 17.65
C LYS A 528 37.35 6.98 18.79
N GLU A 529 36.87 8.21 18.87
CA GLU A 529 37.06 9.12 19.99
C GLU A 529 35.84 9.01 20.91
N HIS A 530 36.02 8.40 22.08
CA HIS A 530 34.93 8.11 23.00
C HIS A 530 35.25 8.58 24.41
N PHE A 531 34.20 8.88 25.19
CA PHE A 531 34.27 9.36 26.55
C PHE A 531 32.96 9.06 27.26
N ASN A 532 32.95 9.19 28.59
CA ASN A 532 31.73 8.97 29.37
C ASN A 532 30.73 10.08 29.10
N ILE A 533 29.53 9.71 28.68
CA ILE A 533 28.44 10.65 28.39
C ILE A 533 27.09 9.93 28.43
N ASP A 534 26.07 10.65 28.90
CA ASP A 534 24.67 10.35 28.62
C ASP A 534 24.24 11.25 27.44
N THR A 535 23.80 10.63 26.37
CA THR A 535 23.41 11.27 25.10
C THR A 535 22.15 10.61 24.57
N THR A 536 21.62 11.08 23.45
CA THR A 536 20.52 10.43 22.73
C THR A 536 20.95 10.00 21.34
N VAL A 537 20.15 9.11 20.75
CA VAL A 537 20.05 8.89 19.31
C VAL A 537 18.61 9.23 18.93
N THR A 538 18.44 10.01 17.87
CA THR A 538 17.14 10.51 17.42
C THR A 538 16.77 9.82 16.12
N ALA A 539 15.56 9.29 16.03
CA ALA A 539 14.97 8.89 14.76
C ALA A 539 13.99 9.96 14.30
N THR A 540 13.99 10.27 13.01
CA THR A 540 13.12 11.28 12.40
C THR A 540 12.52 10.73 11.11
N ILE A 541 11.23 10.96 10.87
CA ILE A 541 10.54 10.51 9.66
C ILE A 541 9.38 11.45 9.32
N GLU A 542 9.12 11.64 8.04
CA GLU A 542 8.01 12.44 7.51
C GLU A 542 6.68 11.76 7.84
N ASN A 543 5.65 12.58 8.09
CA ASN A 543 4.40 12.06 8.64
C ASN A 543 3.49 11.37 7.62
N SER A 544 3.69 11.58 6.30
CA SER A 544 2.83 11.02 5.25
C SER A 544 3.48 9.85 4.49
N ASN A 545 2.95 9.54 3.31
CA ASN A 545 3.46 8.53 2.39
C ASN A 545 4.92 8.77 1.96
N SER A 546 5.39 10.02 1.96
CA SER A 546 6.77 10.43 1.67
C SER A 546 7.78 9.75 2.58
N GLY A 547 7.52 9.71 3.89
CA GLY A 547 8.38 9.04 4.87
C GLY A 547 8.45 7.53 4.68
N LEU A 548 7.37 6.93 4.15
CA LEU A 548 7.39 5.52 3.77
C LEU A 548 8.11 5.24 2.44
N THR A 549 8.48 6.27 1.69
CA THR A 549 9.16 6.15 0.39
C THR A 549 10.51 6.87 0.34
N ASP A 550 10.97 7.51 1.42
CA ASP A 550 12.19 8.35 1.47
C ASP A 550 12.21 9.32 0.28
N THR A 551 11.03 9.87 -0.02
CA THR A 551 10.81 10.82 -1.11
C THR A 551 10.78 12.21 -0.51
N ASN A 552 11.36 13.18 -1.22
CA ASN A 552 11.17 14.59 -0.90
C ASN A 552 9.71 14.85 -0.57
N PRO A 553 9.42 15.58 0.51
CA PRO A 553 8.04 15.83 0.86
C PRO A 553 7.31 16.47 -0.33
N VAL A 554 6.13 15.96 -0.67
CA VAL A 554 5.46 16.28 -1.94
C VAL A 554 4.65 17.57 -1.89
N ASP A 555 4.37 18.05 -0.69
CA ASP A 555 3.72 19.32 -0.41
C ASP A 555 4.29 19.98 0.86
N PRO A 556 3.94 21.23 1.20
CA PRO A 556 4.44 21.91 2.40
C PRO A 556 4.07 21.26 3.74
N ASP A 557 2.91 20.61 3.86
CA ASP A 557 2.50 19.95 5.12
C ASP A 557 3.20 18.59 5.27
N ASP A 558 3.57 17.97 4.15
CA ASP A 558 4.36 16.75 4.12
C ASP A 558 5.79 16.94 4.68
N GLU A 559 6.25 18.19 4.78
CA GLU A 559 7.54 18.54 5.42
C GLU A 559 7.52 18.38 6.95
N LEU A 560 6.35 18.12 7.53
CA LEU A 560 6.23 17.84 8.95
C LEU A 560 6.80 16.45 9.24
N GLU A 561 7.78 16.43 10.14
CA GLU A 561 8.44 15.22 10.61
C GLU A 561 8.13 14.97 12.08
N SER A 562 8.00 13.70 12.45
CA SER A 562 8.03 13.27 13.82
C SER A 562 9.45 12.86 14.20
N ALA A 563 9.88 13.26 15.38
CA ALA A 563 11.19 12.90 15.93
C ALA A 563 11.03 12.34 17.35
N GLU A 564 11.77 11.29 17.67
CA GLU A 564 11.78 10.69 19.00
C GLU A 564 13.19 10.20 19.35
N ASP A 565 13.53 10.29 20.64
CA ASP A 565 14.86 10.01 21.16
C ASP A 565 14.91 8.68 21.90
N ILE A 566 16.00 7.95 21.73
CA ILE A 566 16.41 6.89 22.66
C ILE A 566 17.64 7.33 23.45
N ALA A 567 17.57 7.19 24.77
CA ALA A 567 18.71 7.46 25.65
C ALA A 567 19.85 6.46 25.40
N VAL A 568 21.08 6.97 25.34
CA VAL A 568 22.32 6.22 25.18
C VAL A 568 23.30 6.61 26.27
N THR A 569 23.73 5.64 27.07
CA THR A 569 24.78 5.83 28.09
C THR A 569 26.07 5.15 27.65
N VAL A 570 27.15 5.93 27.57
CA VAL A 570 28.51 5.46 27.28
C VAL A 570 29.32 5.49 28.58
N ASN A 571 29.86 4.35 29.01
CA ASN A 571 30.66 4.25 30.25
C ASN A 571 31.92 3.40 30.08
N ILE A 572 32.99 4.01 29.60
CA ILE A 572 34.24 3.35 29.20
C ILE A 572 35.52 4.17 29.46
N GLY A 573 35.39 5.42 29.91
CA GLY A 573 36.48 6.37 30.11
C GLY A 573 36.84 7.17 28.86
N GLY A 574 37.71 8.18 29.01
CA GLY A 574 38.07 9.15 27.98
C GLY A 574 37.76 10.59 28.42
N ASN A 575 38.36 11.58 27.75
CA ASN A 575 38.05 12.99 28.00
C ASN A 575 37.24 13.54 26.81
N PRO A 576 36.19 14.34 27.05
CA PRO A 576 35.51 15.04 25.98
C PRO A 576 36.49 15.90 25.16
N PRO A 577 36.35 15.96 23.82
CA PRO A 577 37.12 16.88 23.01
C PRO A 577 36.83 18.34 23.42
N ALA A 578 37.80 19.24 23.21
CA ALA A 578 37.57 20.67 23.39
C ALA A 578 36.49 21.17 22.41
N ILE A 579 35.55 21.99 22.89
CA ILE A 579 34.48 22.60 22.08
C ILE A 579 35.10 23.35 20.91
N GLY A 580 34.66 23.05 19.68
CA GLY A 580 35.22 23.59 18.45
C GLY A 580 34.58 24.89 17.97
N ARG A 581 34.53 25.08 16.65
CA ARG A 581 33.74 26.12 15.96
C ARG A 581 32.74 25.45 15.04
N LEU A 582 31.53 25.98 15.03
CA LEU A 582 30.48 25.43 14.20
C LEU A 582 30.64 25.85 12.74
N VAL A 583 30.48 24.91 11.83
CA VAL A 583 30.26 25.14 10.41
C VAL A 583 28.87 24.63 10.10
N GLN A 584 27.97 25.53 9.71
CA GLN A 584 26.57 25.20 9.49
C GLN A 584 26.06 25.77 8.18
N GLY A 585 24.92 25.30 7.68
CA GLY A 585 24.24 25.91 6.55
C GLY A 585 23.20 25.01 5.92
N ASN A 586 22.49 25.56 4.94
CA ASN A 586 21.36 24.90 4.30
C ASN A 586 21.84 23.96 3.19
N ILE A 587 21.11 22.86 2.99
CA ILE A 587 21.27 21.91 1.89
C ILE A 587 20.12 22.13 0.90
N ASN A 588 20.44 22.66 -0.28
CA ASN A 588 19.45 22.99 -1.30
C ASN A 588 19.52 22.02 -2.49
N ALA A 589 18.38 21.69 -3.08
CA ALA A 589 18.28 20.74 -4.19
C ALA A 589 18.68 21.31 -5.57
N GLY A 590 18.95 22.63 -5.65
CA GLY A 590 19.30 23.30 -6.91
C GLY A 590 18.22 23.19 -7.98
N SER A 591 18.59 23.36 -9.25
CA SER A 591 17.70 23.19 -10.41
C SER A 591 17.17 21.76 -10.62
N ASN A 592 17.53 20.83 -9.72
CA ASN A 592 17.19 19.43 -9.80
C ASN A 592 16.16 19.01 -8.75
N ARG A 593 15.43 17.94 -9.03
CA ARG A 593 14.49 17.30 -8.09
C ARG A 593 15.19 16.25 -7.21
N ILE A 594 16.37 16.56 -6.67
CA ILE A 594 17.09 15.60 -5.81
C ILE A 594 16.40 15.50 -4.45
N ASN A 595 16.37 14.31 -3.84
CA ASN A 595 16.09 14.22 -2.41
C ASN A 595 17.34 14.71 -1.65
N VAL A 596 17.26 15.90 -1.05
CA VAL A 596 18.37 16.47 -0.24
C VAL A 596 18.63 15.64 1.02
N GLU A 597 17.70 14.79 1.43
CA GLU A 597 17.85 13.86 2.55
C GLU A 597 18.85 12.75 2.27
N THR A 598 19.22 12.50 1.01
CA THR A 598 20.30 11.56 0.70
C THR A 598 21.68 12.20 0.83
N VAL A 599 21.77 13.53 0.85
CA VAL A 599 23.04 14.23 1.00
C VAL A 599 23.60 13.97 2.39
N ARG A 600 24.87 13.57 2.47
CA ARG A 600 25.56 13.36 3.74
C ARG A 600 26.64 14.40 3.92
N VAL A 601 26.79 14.88 5.14
CA VAL A 601 27.79 15.88 5.52
C VAL A 601 28.58 15.34 6.70
N ALA A 602 29.90 15.32 6.60
CA ALA A 602 30.80 14.83 7.62
C ALA A 602 31.98 15.78 7.83
N GLN A 603 32.52 15.85 9.03
CA GLN A 603 33.68 16.66 9.39
C GLN A 603 34.93 15.82 9.62
N ASN A 604 36.11 16.47 9.61
CA ASN A 604 37.39 15.92 10.04
C ASN A 604 38.41 17.04 10.34
N PRO A 605 39.09 17.12 11.50
CA PRO A 605 39.01 16.25 12.67
C PRO A 605 37.93 16.70 13.70
N PRO A 606 37.42 15.75 14.52
CA PRO A 606 37.53 14.31 14.31
C PRO A 606 36.72 13.87 13.09
N SER A 607 37.08 12.73 12.49
CA SER A 607 36.33 12.18 11.35
C SER A 607 34.97 11.66 11.82
N MET A 608 33.90 12.44 11.62
CA MET A 608 32.54 12.10 12.08
C MET A 608 31.46 12.78 11.23
N ASP A 609 30.26 12.20 11.17
CA ASP A 609 29.12 12.83 10.50
C ASP A 609 28.65 14.07 11.26
N CYS A 610 28.21 15.08 10.50
CA CYS A 610 27.61 16.30 11.01
C CYS A 610 26.12 16.06 11.29
N GLU A 611 25.56 16.87 12.19
CA GLU A 611 24.13 16.84 12.49
C GLU A 611 23.36 17.42 11.29
N ILE A 612 22.27 16.77 10.85
CA ILE A 612 21.35 17.32 9.85
C ILE A 612 19.99 17.48 10.52
N ILE A 613 19.47 18.70 10.45
CA ILE A 613 18.18 19.09 11.01
C ILE A 613 17.26 19.58 9.91
N THR A 614 15.95 19.42 10.11
CA THR A 614 14.92 20.05 9.29
C THR A 614 14.55 21.39 9.91
N VAL A 615 14.72 22.48 9.16
CA VAL A 615 14.35 23.84 9.57
C VAL A 615 13.05 24.20 8.87
N VAL A 616 12.02 24.53 9.65
CA VAL A 616 10.69 24.92 9.13
C VAL A 616 10.53 26.44 9.24
N ASP A 617 10.41 27.11 8.10
CA ASP A 617 10.22 28.56 7.95
C ASP A 617 8.85 28.87 7.33
N GLY A 618 7.81 28.92 8.17
CA GLY A 618 6.46 29.24 7.71
C GLY A 618 5.81 28.10 6.92
N ARG A 619 5.74 28.22 5.58
CA ARG A 619 5.17 27.20 4.66
C ARG A 619 6.24 26.52 3.80
N THR A 620 7.49 26.60 4.22
CA THR A 620 8.63 25.98 3.53
C THR A 620 9.58 25.43 4.56
N SER A 621 10.20 24.29 4.27
CA SER A 621 11.24 23.69 5.07
C SER A 621 12.49 23.48 4.22
N HIS A 622 13.61 23.36 4.89
CA HIS A 622 14.87 23.00 4.27
C HIS A 622 15.72 22.20 5.25
N LYS A 623 16.59 21.34 4.72
CA LYS A 623 17.57 20.65 5.56
C LYS A 623 18.74 21.61 5.83
N ALA A 624 19.23 21.63 7.06
CA ALA A 624 20.43 22.34 7.44
C ALA A 624 21.40 21.36 8.11
N TYR A 625 22.69 21.56 7.90
CA TYR A 625 23.73 20.78 8.57
C TYR A 625 24.46 21.62 9.62
N VAL A 626 24.98 20.96 10.64
CA VAL A 626 25.83 21.55 11.68
C VAL A 626 27.01 20.62 11.97
N CYS A 627 28.22 21.10 11.70
CA CYS A 627 29.49 20.43 12.00
C CYS A 627 30.22 21.20 13.10
N ASP A 628 30.79 20.54 14.10
CA ASP A 628 31.68 21.12 15.12
C ASP A 628 33.16 20.83 14.82
N LEU A 629 33.85 21.73 14.13
CA LEU A 629 35.28 21.58 13.85
C LEU A 629 36.10 21.82 15.11
N GLN A 630 36.78 20.78 15.59
CA GLN A 630 37.52 20.80 16.85
C GLN A 630 38.53 21.95 16.90
N ALA A 631 38.54 22.68 18.03
CA ALA A 631 39.47 23.79 18.24
C ALA A 631 40.74 23.30 18.94
N TYR A 632 41.90 23.71 18.40
CA TYR A 632 43.18 23.60 19.08
C TYR A 632 43.70 25.01 19.39
N ALA A 633 43.95 25.29 20.67
CA ALA A 633 44.40 26.62 21.13
C ALA A 633 43.48 27.80 20.72
N GLY A 634 42.15 27.56 20.69
CA GLY A 634 41.15 28.61 20.43
C GLY A 634 40.86 28.88 18.95
N VAL A 635 41.47 28.12 18.05
CA VAL A 635 41.30 28.21 16.60
C VAL A 635 40.88 26.85 16.07
N ALA A 636 39.82 26.80 15.27
CA ALA A 636 39.34 25.56 14.65
C ALA A 636 39.90 25.42 13.22
N SER A 637 40.21 24.19 12.82
CA SER A 637 40.65 23.86 11.46
C SER A 637 40.26 22.43 11.15
N GLY A 638 39.86 22.17 9.92
CA GLY A 638 39.36 20.87 9.50
C GLY A 638 38.69 20.93 8.13
N THR A 639 37.97 19.88 7.80
CA THR A 639 37.32 19.70 6.51
C THR A 639 35.89 19.27 6.72
N VAL A 640 34.96 19.81 5.92
CA VAL A 640 33.60 19.31 5.78
C VAL A 640 33.50 18.58 4.44
N ARG A 641 33.20 17.29 4.47
CA ARG A 641 33.03 16.40 3.32
C ARG A 641 31.54 16.23 3.07
N ILE A 642 31.12 16.50 1.85
CA ILE A 642 29.78 16.24 1.33
C ILE A 642 29.84 15.00 0.42
N THR A 643 28.93 14.03 0.62
CA THR A 643 28.81 12.79 -0.16
C THR A 643 27.36 12.52 -0.55
N ASP A 644 27.14 11.48 -1.37
CA ASP A 644 25.82 10.91 -1.68
C ASP A 644 24.86 11.90 -2.36
N TYR A 645 25.44 12.90 -3.02
CA TYR A 645 24.72 13.87 -3.83
C TYR A 645 24.49 13.40 -5.27
N ASN A 646 25.18 12.36 -5.74
CA ASN A 646 25.00 11.75 -7.07
C ASN A 646 23.87 10.71 -7.07
N ALA A 647 23.19 10.52 -8.21
CA ALA A 647 22.15 9.48 -8.34
C ALA A 647 22.62 8.28 -9.17
N LEU A 648 22.00 7.13 -8.97
CA LEU A 648 22.28 5.90 -9.71
C LEU A 648 21.19 5.61 -10.75
N LYS A 649 21.60 5.52 -12.01
CA LYS A 649 20.78 5.08 -13.14
C LYS A 649 20.98 3.59 -13.37
N ILE A 650 19.94 2.76 -13.29
CA ILE A 650 20.03 1.32 -13.59
C ILE A 650 19.09 0.99 -14.77
N ALA A 651 19.56 0.29 -15.80
CA ALA A 651 18.70 -0.31 -16.83
C ALA A 651 19.18 -1.70 -17.26
N GLY A 652 18.28 -2.68 -17.09
CA GLY A 652 18.63 -4.08 -17.27
C GLY A 652 19.68 -4.51 -16.25
N LYS A 653 20.83 -5.02 -16.70
CA LYS A 653 21.98 -5.36 -15.85
C LYS A 653 23.05 -4.25 -15.79
N ASN A 654 22.78 -3.10 -16.41
CA ASN A 654 23.73 -2.00 -16.49
C ASN A 654 23.35 -0.90 -15.51
N THR A 655 24.37 -0.22 -14.99
CA THR A 655 24.20 0.89 -14.08
C THR A 655 25.13 2.04 -14.49
N TRP A 656 24.66 3.27 -14.41
CA TRP A 656 25.37 4.52 -14.67
C TRP A 656 25.19 5.46 -13.48
N VAL A 657 26.09 6.42 -13.33
CA VAL A 657 25.99 7.47 -12.31
C VAL A 657 25.50 8.74 -13.01
N LEU A 658 24.50 9.39 -12.43
CA LEU A 658 24.10 10.76 -12.78
C LEU A 658 24.95 11.71 -11.93
N ASN A 659 26.01 12.23 -12.54
CA ASN A 659 26.93 13.14 -11.87
C ASN A 659 26.27 14.49 -11.61
N ARG A 660 26.50 14.99 -10.41
CA ARG A 660 26.07 16.28 -9.89
C ARG A 660 27.27 16.93 -9.23
N LYS A 661 27.12 18.18 -8.85
CA LYS A 661 28.16 18.95 -8.16
C LYS A 661 27.60 19.70 -6.98
N VAL A 662 28.47 19.95 -6.01
CA VAL A 662 28.17 20.79 -4.85
C VAL A 662 28.58 22.23 -5.16
N CYS A 663 27.61 23.12 -5.17
CA CYS A 663 27.78 24.57 -5.25
C CYS A 663 27.68 25.19 -3.85
N THR A 664 28.37 26.30 -3.61
CA THR A 664 28.39 26.99 -2.30
C THR A 664 28.21 28.50 -2.49
N ASP A 665 27.50 29.15 -1.58
CA ASP A 665 27.14 30.57 -1.69
C ASP A 665 28.23 31.56 -1.23
N SER A 666 29.14 31.17 -0.32
CA SER A 666 30.26 32.02 0.13
C SER A 666 31.38 31.31 0.91
N ALA A 667 32.51 32.02 1.10
CA ALA A 667 33.82 31.48 1.51
C ALA A 667 34.31 31.91 2.91
N PRO A 668 33.96 31.18 3.98
CA PRO A 668 34.81 31.04 5.16
C PRO A 668 35.79 29.85 5.04
N TYR A 669 35.68 29.04 3.99
CA TYR A 669 36.60 27.96 3.68
C TYR A 669 37.79 28.45 2.84
N THR A 670 38.94 27.82 3.04
CA THR A 670 40.22 28.10 2.36
C THR A 670 40.45 27.30 1.09
N GLY A 671 39.65 26.26 0.84
CA GLY A 671 39.67 25.52 -0.42
C GLY A 671 38.46 24.58 -0.56
N ILE A 672 38.02 24.39 -1.80
CA ILE A 672 37.06 23.37 -2.19
C ILE A 672 37.78 22.37 -3.11
N GLN A 673 37.64 21.08 -2.84
CA GLN A 673 38.23 20.02 -3.64
C GLN A 673 37.17 18.96 -3.91
N VAL A 674 36.91 18.68 -5.18
CA VAL A 674 36.11 17.52 -5.57
C VAL A 674 37.07 16.35 -5.72
N PHE A 675 36.85 15.33 -4.90
CA PHE A 675 37.50 14.05 -5.04
C PHE A 675 36.53 13.14 -5.78
N ASP A 676 36.85 12.88 -7.05
CA ASP A 676 36.47 11.61 -7.65
C ASP A 676 37.34 10.56 -6.95
N ASN A 677 36.79 9.93 -5.92
CA ASN A 677 37.47 8.87 -5.19
C ASN A 677 37.66 7.63 -6.06
N GLY A 678 37.30 7.69 -7.35
CA GLY A 678 36.79 6.54 -8.04
C GLY A 678 35.61 5.98 -7.24
N THR A 679 35.39 4.69 -7.37
CA THR A 679 34.04 4.20 -7.42
C THR A 679 33.35 3.88 -6.08
N VAL A 680 32.94 4.84 -5.24
CA VAL A 680 31.96 4.52 -4.16
C VAL A 680 31.03 5.69 -3.75
N ALA A 681 29.74 5.58 -4.08
CA ALA A 681 28.63 6.24 -3.37
C ALA A 681 27.94 5.26 -2.39
N ASP A 682 28.27 3.97 -2.49
CA ASP A 682 27.68 2.89 -1.70
C ASP A 682 28.62 1.67 -1.76
N PRO A 683 29.12 1.13 -0.62
CA PRO A 683 29.93 -0.09 -0.58
C PRO A 683 29.23 -1.33 -1.18
N ASP A 684 27.91 -1.31 -1.37
CA ASP A 684 27.10 -2.52 -1.57
C ASP A 684 26.72 -2.80 -3.02
N LEU A 685 26.81 -1.80 -3.90
CA LEU A 685 26.39 -1.92 -5.31
C LEU A 685 27.57 -2.03 -6.30
N GLY A 686 28.81 -1.87 -5.84
CA GLY A 686 30.04 -1.98 -6.64
C GLY A 686 30.23 -0.88 -7.71
N ILE A 687 29.67 0.33 -7.50
CA ILE A 687 29.60 1.45 -8.49
C ILE A 687 29.89 2.84 -7.85
N THR A 688 30.28 3.81 -8.69
CA THR A 688 31.18 4.96 -8.41
C THR A 688 30.56 6.17 -7.73
N GLY A 689 31.23 6.85 -6.77
CA GLY A 689 30.72 8.08 -6.13
C GLY A 689 31.77 9.17 -5.89
N GLU A 690 31.36 10.43 -6.08
CA GLU A 690 32.17 11.63 -5.91
C GLU A 690 31.95 12.23 -4.51
N SER A 691 32.98 12.88 -3.95
CA SER A 691 32.87 13.61 -2.68
C SER A 691 33.42 15.01 -2.82
N THR A 692 32.75 16.00 -2.23
CA THR A 692 33.23 17.38 -2.22
C THR A 692 33.75 17.73 -0.82
N LEU A 693 34.97 18.26 -0.73
CA LEU A 693 35.62 18.61 0.53
C LEU A 693 35.81 20.12 0.61
N LEU A 694 35.21 20.73 1.63
CA LEU A 694 35.40 22.12 2.04
C LEU A 694 36.46 22.16 3.14
N THR A 695 37.58 22.85 2.91
CA THR A 695 38.69 22.94 3.87
C THR A 695 38.68 24.26 4.61
N PHE A 696 38.59 24.23 5.93
CA PHE A 696 38.61 25.38 6.81
C PHE A 696 39.93 25.47 7.56
N ALA A 697 40.55 26.65 7.54
CA ALA A 697 41.74 26.92 8.31
C ALA A 697 41.57 28.22 9.10
N ASN A 698 42.03 28.20 10.34
CA ASN A 698 42.01 29.35 11.23
C ASN A 698 40.62 29.97 11.53
N LEU A 699 39.59 29.13 11.70
CA LEU A 699 38.25 29.58 12.11
C LEU A 699 38.31 30.19 13.52
N GLY A 700 38.15 31.51 13.61
CA GLY A 700 38.09 32.25 14.86
C GLY A 700 36.67 32.37 15.43
N ALA A 701 35.65 32.17 14.60
CA ALA A 701 34.22 32.21 14.92
C ALA A 701 33.49 31.14 14.09
N ASP A 702 32.21 30.92 14.41
CA ASP A 702 31.35 30.01 13.65
C ASP A 702 31.19 30.50 12.20
N ALA A 703 30.96 29.57 11.29
CA ALA A 703 30.85 29.82 9.86
C ALA A 703 29.53 29.29 9.32
N THR A 704 28.92 30.05 8.41
CA THR A 704 27.77 29.62 7.64
C THR A 704 28.17 29.40 6.18
N VAL A 705 27.86 28.22 5.62
CA VAL A 705 28.10 27.86 4.22
C VAL A 705 26.87 27.10 3.72
N ASN A 706 26.07 27.70 2.85
CA ASN A 706 24.98 26.98 2.23
C ASN A 706 25.51 26.16 1.06
N ILE A 707 25.05 24.92 0.94
CA ILE A 707 25.37 24.02 -0.16
C ILE A 707 24.16 23.84 -1.06
N THR A 708 24.37 23.82 -2.37
CA THR A 708 23.34 23.55 -3.36
C THR A 708 23.82 22.44 -4.28
N ILE A 709 23.03 21.39 -4.45
CA ILE A 709 23.39 20.27 -5.34
C ILE A 709 22.82 20.52 -6.73
N GLU A 710 23.70 20.65 -7.71
CA GLU A 710 23.34 21.00 -9.08
C GLU A 710 23.73 19.90 -10.07
N GLU A 711 23.07 19.88 -11.23
CA GLU A 711 23.43 18.96 -12.31
C GLU A 711 24.81 19.37 -12.83
N GLU A 712 25.69 18.41 -13.16
CA GLU A 712 27.09 18.71 -13.52
C GLU A 712 27.20 19.82 -14.60
N GLY A 713 26.28 19.80 -15.58
CA GLY A 713 26.24 20.76 -16.69
C GLY A 713 25.56 22.11 -16.43
N THR A 714 24.96 22.33 -15.25
CA THR A 714 24.22 23.57 -14.92
C THR A 714 25.15 24.62 -14.29
N THR A 715 24.76 25.90 -14.24
CA THR A 715 25.55 26.94 -13.56
C THR A 715 25.25 26.94 -12.06
N CYS A 716 26.28 27.03 -11.21
CA CYS A 716 26.06 27.22 -9.78
C CYS A 716 25.32 28.55 -9.50
N PRO A 717 24.40 28.58 -8.52
CA PRO A 717 23.68 29.79 -8.11
C PRO A 717 24.58 30.96 -7.69
#